data_AF-A0A397GTC7-F1
#
_entry.id   AF-A0A397GTC7-F1
#
_cell.length_a   1.000
_cell.length_b   1.000
_cell.length_c   1.000
_cell.angle_alpha   90.00
_cell.angle_beta   90.00
_cell.angle_gamma   90.00
#
_symmetry.space_group_name_H-M   'P 1'
#
loop_
_entity.id
_entity.type
_entity.pdbx_description
1 polymer ?
#
loop_
_entity_poly.entity_id
_entity_poly.type
_entity_poly.pdbx_seq_one_letter_code
_entity_poly.pdbx_strand_id
1 'polypeptide(L)'
;MSRDIVDDTIHEKVLSYLSEYASQGPDMVATFMQWNVLDVIRACIKQDNQPENEGNELNESGIEGNGSGDGSREEENEYEIEPDYRIIALSIRFLAKLLENDNKKNALLYNKIDVSYHDILNFISENAFSEEGSLRYSCYEVLEQIVSYENGAKWFFRTNKSSQIVSACFLDSNTYVTTTASKLLLSIINNSTISTNLNDETVIQNKLLNHLISTLDIFDIIKRLLFNSSEDIGERLATLQLIWILINSKTENAYEFIKRGQLLNRLDLLLIDHDKVIRSRTIDILCDVFISPEPIYLLKTSSHSNDPIDETFEFIVHEIVFSLFNTDKNVEMITVAVNVIESLIVLVDRVEVDNKEIYASRLMDILIILLEFSKIQDSKETLFNQIINPDVQLLIFNGTYEKLRTLFLNIRKNIASRKSIILSILHAISTIYHKYDSLVMNTTIDIINIILDILFIPNYNSDQRILKAGLSVIPIILFSKIINNQITDPDDINKTLKMIRDLITDSKIECRGIILLLETMEILLNNNIIGQYILDSEYGEVWADAIIFKSCDYRWEIRDSILEFIGRLFEKNTFGVKFALKFNLPLTVMSKITDNVAYVRASSLTTIQLIIRRSSGWQYIMSQNLQEKISSQLPFMIRDTEAFVRRAVMELMICLISERECGSILLADHNKEIMNPLVMDKIMDDPDFYVRIAGCQFLEVVWFHCEQDRIKSGNQIFSEILLLERDSSWFYMLNGDKLLMAAVDDFSRLVRREIIDILNRLKLYFENNDLIQELFSLLKSNNNNIPEKKPSLMKSHLEFYQKICLVDFDRLKSTIDVEHLYKEALETVNSSMMVADIVEEGNEYNALDCYF
;
A
#
# COMPACT_ATOMS: atom_id res chain seq x y z
N MET A 1 34.07 -19.05 -3.93
CA MET A 1 33.94 -18.10 -2.81
C MET A 1 33.85 -18.89 -1.52
N SER A 2 34.38 -18.39 -0.40
CA SER A 2 34.41 -19.11 0.89
C SER A 2 33.00 -19.29 1.45
N ARG A 3 32.75 -20.43 2.10
CA ARG A 3 31.45 -20.89 2.59
C ARG A 3 30.78 -20.00 3.65
N ASP A 4 31.51 -19.08 4.28
CA ASP A 4 31.03 -18.43 5.51
C ASP A 4 30.51 -16.99 5.34
N ILE A 5 30.33 -16.50 4.12
CA ILE A 5 29.67 -15.20 3.86
C ILE A 5 28.87 -15.29 2.55
N VAL A 6 27.73 -15.97 2.55
CA VAL A 6 26.74 -15.82 1.46
C VAL A 6 25.36 -15.61 2.07
N ASP A 7 24.91 -14.37 1.95
CA ASP A 7 23.54 -13.91 2.21
C ASP A 7 22.59 -14.65 1.27
N ASP A 8 21.59 -15.36 1.82
CA ASP A 8 20.60 -16.16 1.08
C ASP A 8 19.92 -15.36 -0.06
N THR A 9 19.92 -14.03 0.02
CA THR A 9 19.38 -13.16 -1.02
C THR A 9 20.20 -13.12 -2.31
N ILE A 10 21.49 -13.47 -2.28
CA ILE A 10 22.36 -13.37 -3.47
C ILE A 10 22.02 -14.46 -4.50
N HIS A 11 21.83 -15.70 -4.07
CA HIS A 11 21.51 -16.80 -4.98
C HIS A 11 20.13 -16.64 -5.63
N GLU A 12 19.13 -16.18 -4.87
CA GLU A 12 17.80 -15.85 -5.40
C GLU A 12 17.84 -14.65 -6.35
N LYS A 13 18.66 -13.62 -6.09
CA LYS A 13 18.87 -12.49 -7.02
C LYS A 13 19.51 -12.94 -8.34
N VAL A 14 20.51 -13.83 -8.27
CA VAL A 14 21.14 -14.41 -9.47
C VAL A 14 20.16 -15.27 -10.24
N LEU A 15 19.37 -16.11 -9.57
CA LEU A 15 18.33 -16.90 -10.23
C LEU A 15 17.28 -15.99 -10.89
N SER A 16 16.84 -14.93 -10.20
CA SER A 16 15.89 -13.96 -10.74
C SER A 16 16.42 -13.30 -12.01
N TYR A 17 17.68 -12.85 -12.00
CA TYR A 17 18.34 -12.26 -13.17
C TYR A 17 18.44 -13.25 -14.35
N LEU A 18 18.89 -14.48 -14.09
CA LEU A 18 19.00 -15.51 -15.13
C LEU A 18 17.63 -15.93 -15.68
N SER A 19 16.61 -15.98 -14.81
CA SER A 19 15.24 -16.30 -15.19
C SER A 19 14.61 -15.20 -16.04
N GLU A 20 14.85 -13.93 -15.71
CA GLU A 20 14.44 -12.79 -16.54
C GLU A 20 15.10 -12.87 -17.91
N TYR A 21 16.39 -13.22 -17.97
CA TYR A 21 17.09 -13.38 -19.24
C TYR A 21 16.55 -14.55 -20.08
N ALA A 22 16.23 -15.68 -19.44
CA ALA A 22 15.59 -16.83 -20.10
C ALA A 22 14.17 -16.50 -20.63
N SER A 23 13.45 -15.60 -19.95
CA SER A 23 12.08 -15.20 -20.34
C SER A 23 12.00 -14.37 -21.62
N GLN A 24 13.13 -13.94 -22.18
CA GLN A 24 13.18 -13.19 -23.44
C GLN A 24 12.85 -14.06 -24.67
N GLY A 25 12.71 -15.38 -24.50
CA GLY A 25 12.18 -16.30 -25.50
C GLY A 25 13.14 -17.42 -25.91
N PRO A 26 12.76 -18.22 -26.93
CA PRO A 26 13.45 -19.47 -27.26
C PRO A 26 14.89 -19.28 -27.77
N ASP A 27 15.22 -18.12 -28.34
CA ASP A 27 16.60 -17.80 -28.78
C ASP A 27 17.56 -17.69 -27.58
N MET A 28 17.05 -17.22 -26.44
CA MET A 28 17.84 -17.15 -25.22
C MET A 28 18.05 -18.52 -24.60
N VAL A 29 17.04 -19.39 -24.66
CA VAL A 29 17.21 -20.80 -24.28
C VAL A 29 18.27 -21.49 -25.15
N ALA A 30 18.29 -21.21 -26.45
CA ALA A 30 19.34 -21.72 -27.34
C ALA A 30 20.74 -21.20 -26.96
N THR A 31 20.84 -19.95 -26.48
CA THR A 31 22.10 -19.37 -25.98
C THR A 31 22.58 -20.08 -24.71
N PHE A 32 21.70 -20.28 -23.72
CA PHE A 32 22.03 -21.07 -22.52
C PHE A 32 22.46 -22.50 -22.86
N MET A 33 21.86 -23.09 -23.90
CA MET A 33 22.23 -24.41 -24.40
C MET A 33 23.62 -24.44 -25.04
N GLN A 34 24.06 -23.35 -25.68
CA GLN A 34 25.44 -23.19 -26.16
C GLN A 34 26.43 -23.01 -25.01
N TRP A 35 26.00 -22.40 -23.90
CA TRP A 35 26.78 -22.26 -22.67
C TRP A 35 26.81 -23.53 -21.81
N ASN A 36 26.31 -24.65 -22.32
CA ASN A 36 26.30 -25.94 -21.63
C ASN A 36 25.59 -25.89 -20.26
N VAL A 37 24.50 -25.12 -20.17
CA VAL A 37 23.72 -24.96 -18.92
C VAL A 37 23.29 -26.29 -18.30
N LEU A 38 23.00 -27.32 -19.10
CA LEU A 38 22.62 -28.64 -18.62
C LEU A 38 23.79 -29.37 -17.92
N ASP A 39 25.03 -29.14 -18.33
CA ASP A 39 26.20 -29.69 -17.63
C ASP A 39 26.36 -29.04 -16.26
N VAL A 40 26.09 -27.73 -16.16
CA VAL A 40 26.10 -27.00 -14.88
C VAL A 40 25.02 -27.52 -13.95
N ILE A 41 23.77 -27.64 -14.43
CA ILE A 41 22.65 -28.18 -13.64
C ILE A 41 22.96 -29.61 -13.20
N ARG A 42 23.47 -30.45 -14.10
CA ARG A 42 23.89 -31.83 -13.80
C ARG A 42 24.99 -31.87 -12.74
N ALA A 43 25.95 -30.95 -12.78
CA ALA A 43 27.03 -30.87 -11.79
C ALA A 43 26.50 -30.50 -10.40
N CYS A 44 25.55 -29.56 -10.31
CA CYS A 44 24.88 -29.22 -9.04
C CYS A 44 24.16 -30.43 -8.44
N ILE A 45 23.53 -31.26 -9.28
CA ILE A 45 22.82 -32.48 -8.86
C ILE A 45 23.79 -33.60 -8.44
N LYS A 46 24.96 -33.71 -9.09
CA LYS A 46 25.91 -34.82 -8.89
C LYS A 46 26.88 -34.67 -7.73
N GLN A 47 26.94 -33.51 -7.06
CA GLN A 47 27.77 -33.35 -5.86
C GLN A 47 27.43 -34.34 -4.73
N ASP A 48 26.30 -35.06 -4.84
CA ASP A 48 25.86 -36.16 -3.96
C ASP A 48 26.49 -37.56 -4.21
N ASN A 49 27.24 -37.80 -5.30
CA ASN A 49 27.53 -39.18 -5.75
C ASN A 49 29.02 -39.62 -5.84
N GLN A 50 29.97 -38.98 -5.14
CA GLN A 50 31.35 -39.47 -5.10
C GLN A 50 31.84 -39.81 -3.68
N PRO A 51 32.09 -41.09 -3.37
CA PRO A 51 33.10 -41.45 -2.36
C PRO A 51 34.48 -41.38 -3.03
N GLU A 52 35.38 -40.55 -2.50
CA GLU A 52 36.76 -40.43 -2.96
C GLU A 52 37.51 -41.75 -2.76
N ASN A 53 37.91 -42.41 -3.84
CA ASN A 53 38.92 -43.48 -3.76
C ASN A 53 39.59 -43.70 -5.12
N GLU A 54 40.41 -42.76 -5.58
CA GLU A 54 41.49 -43.05 -6.53
C GLU A 54 42.70 -42.14 -6.26
N GLY A 55 43.75 -42.71 -5.66
CA GLY A 55 45.09 -42.13 -5.74
C GLY A 55 45.97 -42.40 -4.53
N ASN A 56 46.69 -43.53 -4.51
CA ASN A 56 48.15 -43.57 -4.31
C ASN A 56 48.66 -45.02 -4.21
N GLU A 57 49.00 -45.61 -5.36
CA GLU A 57 50.11 -46.55 -5.42
C GLU A 57 51.40 -45.74 -5.59
N LEU A 58 52.36 -45.90 -4.66
CA LEU A 58 53.80 -46.11 -4.93
C LEU A 58 54.66 -45.98 -3.67
N ASN A 59 55.47 -47.04 -3.46
CA ASN A 59 56.83 -47.10 -2.92
C ASN A 59 57.12 -47.14 -1.40
N GLU A 60 57.35 -48.39 -0.97
CA GLU A 60 58.60 -48.92 -0.41
C GLU A 60 59.15 -48.46 0.96
N SER A 61 59.24 -49.48 1.83
CA SER A 61 60.41 -49.91 2.62
C SER A 61 60.51 -49.54 4.12
N GLY A 62 60.24 -50.57 4.95
CA GLY A 62 61.12 -51.05 6.02
C GLY A 62 61.32 -50.20 7.28
N ILE A 63 60.83 -50.71 8.43
CA ILE A 63 61.62 -51.10 9.62
C ILE A 63 60.66 -51.60 10.72
N GLU A 64 60.96 -52.77 11.28
CA GLU A 64 60.29 -53.38 12.44
C GLU A 64 60.57 -52.60 13.74
N GLY A 65 59.58 -52.53 14.62
CA GLY A 65 59.76 -52.04 16.00
C GLY A 65 58.52 -52.27 16.88
N ASN A 66 58.57 -53.33 17.70
CA ASN A 66 57.59 -53.65 18.75
C ASN A 66 57.43 -52.50 19.76
N GLY A 67 56.18 -52.22 20.17
CA GLY A 67 55.90 -51.34 21.31
C GLY A 67 54.42 -51.22 21.61
N SER A 68 53.94 -52.06 22.52
CA SER A 68 52.64 -51.96 23.20
C SER A 68 52.52 -50.61 23.94
N GLY A 69 51.47 -49.84 23.66
CA GLY A 69 51.18 -48.59 24.37
C GLY A 69 49.80 -48.04 24.04
N ASP A 70 48.92 -48.16 25.02
CA ASP A 70 47.57 -47.61 25.14
C ASP A 70 47.53 -46.08 24.87
N GLY A 71 46.50 -45.60 24.15
CA GLY A 71 46.28 -44.15 23.96
C GLY A 71 45.46 -43.78 22.71
N SER A 72 44.19 -43.43 22.94
CA SER A 72 43.29 -42.63 22.08
C SER A 72 43.06 -43.10 20.64
N ARG A 73 41.90 -43.76 20.42
CA ARG A 73 41.20 -43.71 19.13
C ARG A 73 40.77 -42.27 18.88
N GLU A 74 41.48 -41.57 18.01
CA GLU A 74 40.91 -40.45 17.27
C GLU A 74 39.86 -41.06 16.33
N GLU A 75 38.59 -40.75 16.59
CA GLU A 75 37.53 -40.90 15.60
C GLU A 75 37.86 -39.90 14.48
N GLU A 76 38.40 -40.41 13.37
CA GLU A 76 38.33 -39.70 12.09
C GLU A 76 36.84 -39.54 11.77
N ASN A 77 36.28 -38.40 12.15
CA ASN A 77 35.00 -37.94 11.63
C ASN A 77 35.18 -37.74 10.12
N GLU A 78 34.73 -38.70 9.33
CA GLU A 78 34.31 -38.46 7.96
C GLU A 78 33.30 -37.30 8.02
N TYR A 79 33.75 -36.10 7.65
CA TYR A 79 32.85 -34.99 7.38
C TYR A 79 32.05 -35.38 6.13
N GLU A 80 30.89 -36.03 6.31
CA GLU A 80 29.85 -36.06 5.29
C GLU A 80 29.56 -34.59 4.91
N ILE A 81 29.91 -34.22 3.67
CA ILE A 81 29.57 -32.92 3.13
C ILE A 81 28.05 -32.95 2.93
N GLU A 82 27.29 -32.37 3.86
CA GLU A 82 25.85 -32.21 3.68
C GLU A 82 25.57 -31.46 2.38
N PRO A 83 24.70 -32.00 1.49
CA PRO A 83 24.37 -31.36 0.23
C PRO A 83 23.65 -30.02 0.46
N ASP A 84 24.06 -28.98 -0.27
CA ASP A 84 23.36 -27.70 -0.24
C ASP A 84 22.10 -27.77 -1.11
N TYR A 85 21.02 -28.26 -0.50
CA TYR A 85 19.70 -28.40 -1.13
C TYR A 85 19.17 -27.09 -1.71
N ARG A 86 19.64 -25.91 -1.26
CA ARG A 86 19.23 -24.61 -1.80
C ARG A 86 19.75 -24.44 -3.23
N ILE A 87 21.04 -24.70 -3.45
CA ILE A 87 21.67 -24.58 -4.78
C ILE A 87 21.05 -25.58 -5.75
N ILE A 88 20.78 -26.80 -5.28
CA ILE A 88 20.13 -27.84 -6.06
C ILE A 88 18.70 -27.42 -6.44
N ALA A 89 17.90 -27.00 -5.45
CA ALA A 89 16.54 -26.51 -5.67
C ALA A 89 16.52 -25.36 -6.69
N LEU A 90 17.36 -24.34 -6.53
CA LEU A 90 17.46 -23.21 -7.46
C LEU A 90 17.88 -23.64 -8.87
N SER A 91 18.79 -24.61 -9.00
CA SER A 91 19.21 -25.15 -10.30
C SER A 91 18.06 -25.87 -11.02
N ILE A 92 17.26 -26.63 -10.27
CA ILE A 92 16.06 -27.30 -10.79
C ILE A 92 14.99 -26.27 -11.15
N ARG A 93 14.73 -25.25 -10.32
CA ARG A 93 13.79 -24.16 -10.66
C ARG A 93 14.22 -23.39 -11.91
N PHE A 94 15.52 -23.16 -12.07
CA PHE A 94 16.05 -22.55 -13.30
C PHE A 94 15.78 -23.43 -14.53
N LEU A 95 15.93 -24.76 -14.40
CA LEU A 95 15.55 -25.69 -15.46
C LEU A 95 14.07 -25.57 -15.84
N ALA A 96 13.17 -25.38 -14.86
CA ALA A 96 11.76 -25.15 -15.12
C ALA A 96 11.57 -23.90 -15.99
N LYS A 97 12.25 -22.80 -15.65
CA LYS A 97 12.19 -21.53 -16.42
C LYS A 97 12.73 -21.67 -17.84
N LEU A 98 13.78 -22.46 -18.04
CA LEU A 98 14.30 -22.76 -19.37
C LEU A 98 13.30 -23.59 -20.19
N LEU A 99 12.65 -24.59 -19.59
CA LEU A 99 11.63 -25.42 -20.23
C LEU A 99 10.33 -24.66 -20.52
N GLU A 100 9.97 -23.70 -19.67
CA GLU A 100 8.83 -22.81 -19.88
C GLU A 100 8.99 -22.00 -21.18
N ASN A 101 10.21 -21.51 -21.43
CA ASN A 101 10.54 -20.62 -22.56
C ASN A 101 11.11 -21.36 -23.80
N ASP A 102 11.26 -22.68 -23.74
CA ASP A 102 11.69 -23.48 -24.88
C ASP A 102 10.58 -23.59 -25.95
N ASN A 103 10.99 -23.71 -27.20
CA ASN A 103 10.06 -23.82 -28.31
C ASN A 103 9.39 -25.19 -28.30
N LYS A 104 8.16 -25.29 -27.78
CA LYS A 104 7.40 -26.54 -27.63
C LYS A 104 7.26 -27.38 -28.91
N LYS A 105 7.31 -26.78 -30.10
CA LYS A 105 7.24 -27.51 -31.38
C LYS A 105 8.53 -28.25 -31.72
N ASN A 106 9.67 -27.63 -31.42
CA ASN A 106 10.99 -28.19 -31.71
C ASN A 106 11.57 -28.94 -30.51
N ALA A 107 11.14 -28.57 -29.30
CA ALA A 107 11.49 -29.13 -27.99
C ALA A 107 13.00 -29.39 -27.84
N LEU A 108 13.84 -28.47 -28.30
CA LEU A 108 15.29 -28.69 -28.41
C LEU A 108 15.91 -28.97 -27.04
N LEU A 109 15.49 -28.21 -26.02
CA LEU A 109 15.96 -28.40 -24.65
C LEU A 109 15.48 -29.74 -24.09
N TYR A 110 14.19 -30.01 -24.12
CA TYR A 110 13.63 -31.25 -23.57
C TYR A 110 14.19 -32.50 -24.27
N ASN A 111 14.28 -32.50 -25.60
CA ASN A 111 14.84 -33.62 -26.36
C ASN A 111 16.32 -33.88 -26.02
N LYS A 112 17.11 -32.82 -25.76
CA LYS A 112 18.50 -32.99 -25.31
C LYS A 112 18.55 -33.61 -23.90
N ILE A 113 17.63 -33.23 -23.02
CA ILE A 113 17.52 -33.82 -21.68
C ILE A 113 17.17 -35.31 -21.78
N ASP A 114 16.14 -35.65 -22.55
CA ASP A 114 15.66 -37.03 -22.71
C ASP A 114 16.75 -37.96 -23.28
N VAL A 115 17.52 -37.48 -24.27
CA VAL A 115 18.54 -38.29 -24.96
C VAL A 115 19.88 -38.32 -24.20
N SER A 116 20.33 -37.19 -23.65
CA SER A 116 21.73 -37.04 -23.17
C SER A 116 21.87 -36.78 -21.66
N TYR A 117 20.78 -36.40 -20.97
CA TYR A 117 20.79 -36.04 -19.55
C TYR A 117 19.65 -36.74 -18.79
N HIS A 118 19.42 -38.02 -19.09
CA HIS A 118 18.34 -38.80 -18.48
C HIS A 118 18.48 -38.93 -16.94
N ASP A 119 19.69 -38.78 -16.40
CA ASP A 119 19.93 -38.74 -14.96
C ASP A 119 19.30 -37.53 -14.26
N ILE A 120 19.14 -36.39 -14.96
CA ILE A 120 18.37 -35.24 -14.43
C ILE A 120 16.90 -35.62 -14.27
N LEU A 121 16.33 -36.35 -15.23
CA LEU A 121 14.94 -36.83 -15.16
C LEU A 121 14.74 -37.84 -14.02
N ASN A 122 15.68 -38.76 -13.85
CA ASN A 122 15.66 -39.71 -12.73
C ASN A 122 15.73 -38.98 -11.39
N PHE A 123 16.65 -38.02 -11.25
CA PHE A 123 16.78 -37.19 -10.07
C PHE A 123 15.47 -36.47 -9.71
N ILE A 124 14.81 -35.85 -10.69
CA ILE A 124 13.50 -35.18 -10.48
C ILE A 124 12.44 -36.18 -10.00
N SER A 125 12.39 -37.38 -10.59
CA SER A 125 11.38 -38.40 -10.25
C SER A 125 11.59 -39.04 -8.86
N GLU A 126 12.83 -39.04 -8.37
CA GLU A 126 13.20 -39.59 -7.06
C GLU A 126 13.02 -38.53 -5.97
N ASN A 127 13.45 -37.31 -6.24
CA ASN A 127 13.41 -36.20 -5.28
C ASN A 127 12.06 -35.47 -5.19
N ALA A 128 11.08 -35.84 -6.03
CA ALA A 128 9.70 -35.44 -5.84
C ALA A 128 9.13 -35.87 -4.46
N PHE A 129 9.76 -36.86 -3.80
CA PHE A 129 9.41 -37.36 -2.46
C PHE A 129 10.47 -37.03 -1.40
N SER A 130 11.39 -36.10 -1.66
CA SER A 130 12.42 -35.68 -0.71
C SER A 130 11.81 -35.16 0.59
N GLU A 131 12.50 -35.30 1.73
CA GLU A 131 12.07 -34.68 3.00
C GLU A 131 12.13 -33.14 2.91
N GLU A 132 13.02 -32.60 2.07
CA GLU A 132 13.21 -31.18 1.85
C GLU A 132 12.11 -30.57 0.98
N GLY A 133 11.30 -29.69 1.58
CA GLY A 133 10.16 -29.06 0.90
C GLY A 133 10.55 -28.17 -0.29
N SER A 134 11.72 -27.51 -0.23
CA SER A 134 12.26 -26.68 -1.31
C SER A 134 12.65 -27.52 -2.53
N LEU A 135 13.21 -28.71 -2.31
CA LEU A 135 13.58 -29.62 -3.38
C LEU A 135 12.34 -30.26 -4.01
N ARG A 136 11.37 -30.72 -3.19
CA ARG A 136 10.06 -31.17 -3.70
C ARG A 136 9.44 -30.10 -4.57
N TYR A 137 9.24 -28.89 -4.04
CA TYR A 137 8.69 -27.74 -4.77
C TYR A 137 9.33 -27.56 -6.14
N SER A 138 10.66 -27.58 -6.19
CA SER A 138 11.44 -27.41 -7.42
C SER A 138 11.20 -28.54 -8.42
N CYS A 139 11.14 -29.79 -7.95
CA CYS A 139 10.81 -30.94 -8.79
C CYS A 139 9.39 -30.82 -9.39
N TYR A 140 8.40 -30.40 -8.59
CA TYR A 140 7.04 -30.16 -9.08
C TYR A 140 6.98 -29.03 -10.12
N GLU A 141 7.72 -27.94 -9.92
CA GLU A 141 7.78 -26.81 -10.86
C GLU A 141 8.37 -27.25 -12.22
N VAL A 142 9.42 -28.08 -12.21
CA VAL A 142 9.97 -28.64 -13.46
C VAL A 142 9.01 -29.63 -14.10
N LEU A 143 8.37 -30.50 -13.31
CA LEU A 143 7.43 -31.49 -13.83
C LEU A 143 6.24 -30.82 -14.53
N GLU A 144 5.74 -29.70 -13.99
CA GLU A 144 4.69 -28.88 -14.61
C GLU A 144 5.05 -28.52 -16.08
N GLN A 145 6.31 -28.20 -16.32
CA GLN A 145 6.81 -27.86 -17.65
C GLN A 145 7.07 -29.10 -18.50
N ILE A 146 7.60 -30.18 -17.92
CA ILE A 146 7.89 -31.43 -18.65
C ILE A 146 6.62 -32.05 -19.25
N VAL A 147 5.52 -32.10 -18.49
CA VAL A 147 4.28 -32.75 -18.97
C VAL A 147 3.61 -32.02 -20.13
N SER A 148 3.99 -30.77 -20.39
CA SER A 148 3.52 -30.02 -21.58
C SER A 148 4.10 -30.58 -22.89
N TYR A 149 5.20 -31.31 -22.85
CA TYR A 149 5.80 -31.96 -24.01
C TYR A 149 5.23 -33.36 -24.21
N GLU A 150 5.02 -33.79 -25.47
CA GLU A 150 4.50 -35.14 -25.76
C GLU A 150 5.44 -36.24 -25.23
N ASN A 151 6.74 -36.13 -25.48
CA ASN A 151 7.73 -37.09 -24.96
C ASN A 151 7.87 -36.99 -23.44
N GLY A 152 7.70 -35.79 -22.86
CA GLY A 152 7.66 -35.55 -21.42
C GLY A 152 6.50 -36.23 -20.73
N ALA A 153 5.30 -36.10 -21.27
CA ALA A 153 4.12 -36.81 -20.79
C ALA A 153 4.27 -38.33 -20.94
N LYS A 154 4.85 -38.82 -22.05
CA LYS A 154 5.17 -40.26 -22.23
C LYS A 154 6.15 -40.75 -21.16
N TRP A 155 7.22 -40.01 -20.90
CA TRP A 155 8.20 -40.33 -19.88
C TRP A 155 7.55 -40.36 -18.50
N PHE A 156 6.85 -39.29 -18.12
CA PHE A 156 6.20 -39.16 -16.82
C PHE A 156 5.19 -40.29 -16.57
N PHE A 157 4.38 -40.62 -17.58
CA PHE A 157 3.46 -41.77 -17.53
C PHE A 157 4.18 -43.11 -17.29
N ARG A 158 5.34 -43.33 -17.93
CA ARG A 158 6.11 -44.58 -17.79
C ARG A 158 6.80 -44.74 -16.45
N THR A 159 7.00 -43.66 -15.68
CA THR A 159 7.61 -43.74 -14.35
C THR A 159 6.80 -44.58 -13.37
N ASN A 160 5.49 -44.77 -13.62
CA ASN A 160 4.52 -45.36 -12.70
C ASN A 160 4.42 -44.65 -11.32
N LYS A 161 5.04 -43.47 -11.17
CA LYS A 161 4.98 -42.63 -9.97
C LYS A 161 4.00 -41.46 -10.11
N SER A 162 3.40 -41.26 -11.29
CA SER A 162 2.58 -40.10 -11.61
C SER A 162 1.41 -39.89 -10.65
N SER A 163 0.73 -40.97 -10.21
CA SER A 163 -0.37 -40.89 -9.25
C SER A 163 0.11 -40.45 -7.87
N GLN A 164 1.19 -41.04 -7.37
CA GLN A 164 1.79 -40.68 -6.08
C GLN A 164 2.27 -39.23 -6.09
N ILE A 165 2.94 -38.79 -7.16
CA ILE A 165 3.40 -37.41 -7.31
C ILE A 165 2.20 -36.45 -7.30
N VAL A 166 1.16 -36.72 -8.10
CA VAL A 166 -0.03 -35.86 -8.16
C VAL A 166 -0.85 -35.86 -6.88
N SER A 167 -0.79 -36.91 -6.04
CA SER A 167 -1.47 -36.89 -4.74
C SER A 167 -0.95 -35.81 -3.78
N ALA A 168 0.24 -35.26 -4.02
CA ALA A 168 0.77 -34.10 -3.29
C ALA A 168 -0.07 -32.83 -3.46
N CYS A 169 -0.97 -32.76 -4.46
CA CYS A 169 -1.99 -31.70 -4.53
C CYS A 169 -2.84 -31.61 -3.25
N PHE A 170 -2.99 -32.72 -2.54
CA PHE A 170 -3.90 -32.86 -1.41
C PHE A 170 -3.20 -33.20 -0.09
N LEU A 171 -2.11 -33.98 -0.16
CA LEU A 171 -1.54 -34.65 1.00
C LEU A 171 -0.18 -34.08 1.46
N ASP A 172 0.42 -33.14 0.72
CA ASP A 172 1.70 -32.55 1.15
C ASP A 172 1.48 -31.56 2.29
N SER A 173 2.34 -31.60 3.30
CA SER A 173 2.28 -30.70 4.45
C SER A 173 2.70 -29.27 4.10
N ASN A 174 3.42 -29.05 3.00
CA ASN A 174 3.89 -27.75 2.57
C ASN A 174 2.95 -27.13 1.50
N THR A 175 2.37 -25.98 1.82
CA THR A 175 1.39 -25.27 0.97
C THR A 175 1.98 -24.80 -0.37
N TYR A 176 3.29 -24.54 -0.46
CA TYR A 176 3.95 -24.20 -1.72
C TYR A 176 4.04 -25.43 -2.64
N VAL A 177 4.27 -26.61 -2.06
CA VAL A 177 4.31 -27.87 -2.79
C VAL A 177 2.91 -28.24 -3.27
N THR A 178 1.88 -28.17 -2.41
CA THR A 178 0.48 -28.45 -2.83
C THR A 178 0.01 -27.52 -3.96
N THR A 179 0.38 -26.24 -3.89
CA THR A 179 0.08 -25.25 -4.94
C THR A 179 0.77 -25.60 -6.26
N THR A 180 2.04 -26.00 -6.23
CA THR A 180 2.80 -26.32 -7.44
C THR A 180 2.39 -27.68 -8.03
N ALA A 181 2.09 -28.66 -7.18
CA ALA A 181 1.47 -29.91 -7.60
C ALA A 181 0.11 -29.67 -8.27
N SER A 182 -0.70 -28.73 -7.76
CA SER A 182 -1.96 -28.34 -8.37
C SER A 182 -1.76 -27.71 -9.76
N LYS A 183 -0.70 -26.92 -9.96
CA LYS A 183 -0.31 -26.40 -11.28
C LYS A 183 0.16 -27.51 -12.23
N LEU A 184 0.90 -28.50 -11.73
CA LEU A 184 1.25 -29.69 -12.49
C LEU A 184 -0.02 -30.40 -13.00
N LEU A 185 -1.02 -30.63 -12.14
CA LEU A 185 -2.30 -31.22 -12.54
C LEU A 185 -3.03 -30.35 -13.57
N LEU A 186 -3.08 -29.04 -13.37
CA LEU A 186 -3.63 -28.10 -14.35
C LEU A 186 -2.91 -28.18 -15.71
N SER A 187 -1.58 -28.29 -15.73
CA SER A 187 -0.79 -28.46 -16.96
C SER A 187 -1.18 -29.74 -17.69
N ILE A 188 -1.37 -30.86 -16.98
CA ILE A 188 -1.86 -32.11 -17.57
C ILE A 188 -3.27 -31.93 -18.17
N ILE A 189 -4.17 -31.26 -17.45
CA ILE A 189 -5.54 -30.98 -17.89
C ILE A 189 -5.54 -30.10 -19.15
N ASN A 190 -4.77 -29.01 -19.16
CA ASN A 190 -4.77 -28.05 -20.26
C ASN A 190 -4.18 -28.62 -21.56
N ASN A 191 -3.24 -29.56 -21.46
CA ASN A 191 -2.65 -30.23 -22.61
C ASN A 191 -3.43 -31.49 -23.06
N SER A 192 -4.58 -31.78 -22.44
CA SER A 192 -5.49 -32.87 -22.84
C SER A 192 -6.65 -32.33 -23.69
N THR A 193 -7.33 -33.19 -24.45
CA THR A 193 -8.50 -32.81 -25.28
C THR A 193 -9.78 -33.30 -24.61
N ILE A 194 -10.25 -32.59 -23.58
CA ILE A 194 -11.39 -33.04 -22.76
C ILE A 194 -12.73 -32.86 -23.50
N SER A 195 -12.81 -31.90 -24.44
CA SER A 195 -14.05 -31.50 -25.13
C SER A 195 -14.50 -32.43 -26.27
N THR A 196 -13.70 -33.40 -26.70
CA THR A 196 -14.05 -34.36 -27.75
C THR A 196 -13.94 -35.79 -27.21
N ASN A 197 -14.94 -36.64 -27.51
CA ASN A 197 -15.09 -38.01 -26.99
C ASN A 197 -13.75 -38.70 -26.67
N LEU A 198 -13.56 -39.04 -25.39
CA LEU A 198 -12.37 -39.64 -24.76
C LEU A 198 -11.84 -40.95 -25.37
N ASN A 199 -12.46 -41.46 -26.43
CA ASN A 199 -12.03 -42.65 -27.14
C ASN A 199 -10.93 -42.36 -28.17
N ASP A 200 -10.56 -41.10 -28.40
CA ASP A 200 -9.38 -40.76 -29.20
C ASP A 200 -8.11 -40.97 -28.35
N GLU A 201 -7.74 -42.24 -28.18
CA GLU A 201 -6.54 -42.73 -27.47
C GLU A 201 -5.21 -42.31 -28.11
N THR A 202 -5.25 -41.43 -29.12
CA THR A 202 -4.11 -41.05 -29.94
C THR A 202 -3.19 -40.04 -29.24
N VAL A 203 -3.70 -39.23 -28.31
CA VAL A 203 -2.92 -38.21 -27.57
C VAL A 203 -2.47 -38.74 -26.19
N ILE A 204 -1.17 -38.74 -25.91
CA ILE A 204 -0.62 -39.31 -24.66
C ILE A 204 -1.11 -38.59 -23.40
N GLN A 205 -1.32 -37.27 -23.45
CA GLN A 205 -1.82 -36.50 -22.32
C GLN A 205 -3.23 -36.94 -21.89
N ASN A 206 -4.07 -37.38 -22.83
CA ASN A 206 -5.38 -37.97 -22.51
C ASN A 206 -5.23 -39.29 -21.75
N LYS A 207 -4.26 -40.13 -22.16
CA LYS A 207 -3.94 -41.39 -21.46
C LYS A 207 -3.45 -41.13 -20.04
N LEU A 208 -2.55 -40.15 -19.88
CA LEU A 208 -2.05 -39.74 -18.56
C LEU A 208 -3.18 -39.25 -17.66
N LEU A 209 -4.03 -38.33 -18.15
CA LEU A 209 -5.16 -37.81 -17.36
C LEU A 209 -6.16 -38.91 -17.00
N ASN A 210 -6.54 -39.77 -17.95
CA ASN A 210 -7.46 -40.89 -17.69
C ASN A 210 -6.87 -41.91 -16.69
N HIS A 211 -5.57 -42.17 -16.77
CA HIS A 211 -4.88 -42.99 -15.78
C HIS A 211 -4.91 -42.35 -14.41
N LEU A 212 -4.64 -41.05 -14.28
CA LEU A 212 -4.73 -40.35 -13.00
C LEU A 212 -6.16 -40.36 -12.44
N ILE A 213 -7.17 -40.09 -13.27
CA ILE A 213 -8.59 -40.14 -12.86
C ILE A 213 -8.95 -41.55 -12.36
N SER A 214 -8.53 -42.61 -13.05
CA SER A 214 -8.90 -43.99 -12.68
C SER A 214 -8.09 -44.56 -11.52
N THR A 215 -6.81 -44.21 -11.38
CA THR A 215 -5.94 -44.78 -10.34
C THR A 215 -6.02 -44.05 -9.02
N LEU A 216 -6.16 -42.72 -9.03
CA LEU A 216 -6.35 -41.93 -7.81
C LEU A 216 -7.82 -41.77 -7.46
N ASP A 217 -8.74 -42.02 -8.39
CA ASP A 217 -10.14 -41.63 -8.24
C ASP A 217 -10.27 -40.14 -7.86
N ILE A 218 -9.63 -39.28 -8.67
CA ILE A 218 -9.41 -37.86 -8.33
C ILE A 218 -10.72 -37.17 -7.93
N PHE A 219 -11.81 -37.44 -8.64
CA PHE A 219 -13.09 -36.80 -8.36
C PHE A 219 -13.64 -37.20 -6.99
N ASP A 220 -13.54 -38.47 -6.60
CA ASP A 220 -14.00 -38.94 -5.30
C ASP A 220 -13.08 -38.49 -4.17
N ILE A 221 -11.76 -38.45 -4.39
CA ILE A 221 -10.82 -37.84 -3.41
C ILE A 221 -11.16 -36.38 -3.17
N ILE A 222 -11.31 -35.57 -4.23
CA ILE A 222 -11.64 -34.15 -4.12
C ILE A 222 -12.97 -33.96 -3.37
N LYS A 223 -14.01 -34.72 -3.75
CA LYS A 223 -15.33 -34.63 -3.09
C LYS A 223 -15.27 -35.03 -1.62
N ARG A 224 -14.56 -36.12 -1.31
CA ARG A 224 -14.38 -36.58 0.07
C ARG A 224 -13.71 -35.49 0.90
N LEU A 225 -12.58 -34.95 0.44
CA LEU A 225 -11.85 -33.90 1.16
C LEU A 225 -12.68 -32.61 1.29
N LEU A 226 -13.29 -32.11 0.22
CA LEU A 226 -14.06 -30.85 0.29
C LEU A 226 -15.26 -30.93 1.24
N PHE A 227 -16.07 -31.98 1.12
CA PHE A 227 -17.40 -32.02 1.73
C PHE A 227 -17.50 -32.82 3.03
N ASN A 228 -16.44 -33.56 3.42
CA ASN A 228 -16.38 -34.21 4.71
C ASN A 228 -15.72 -33.28 5.74
N SER A 229 -16.52 -32.70 6.63
CA SER A 229 -16.02 -31.78 7.66
C SER A 229 -15.13 -32.42 8.73
N SER A 230 -15.01 -33.75 8.76
CA SER A 230 -14.10 -34.48 9.66
C SER A 230 -12.66 -34.62 9.16
N GLU A 231 -12.40 -34.26 7.90
CA GLU A 231 -11.05 -34.30 7.30
C GLU A 231 -10.19 -33.14 7.81
N ASP A 232 -8.87 -33.28 7.67
CA ASP A 232 -7.91 -32.27 8.09
C ASP A 232 -8.10 -30.95 7.33
N ILE A 233 -8.12 -29.83 8.04
CA ILE A 233 -8.38 -28.51 7.45
C ILE A 233 -7.34 -28.13 6.39
N GLY A 234 -6.08 -28.55 6.56
CA GLY A 234 -5.01 -28.33 5.60
C GLY A 234 -5.29 -29.02 4.27
N GLU A 235 -5.72 -30.28 4.30
CA GLU A 235 -6.11 -31.04 3.10
C GLU A 235 -7.35 -30.43 2.42
N ARG A 236 -8.32 -29.98 3.20
CA ARG A 236 -9.53 -29.29 2.68
C ARG A 236 -9.15 -27.97 1.98
N LEU A 237 -8.26 -27.18 2.58
CA LEU A 237 -7.76 -25.93 2.02
C LEU A 237 -6.90 -26.17 0.77
N ALA A 238 -6.05 -27.19 0.76
CA ALA A 238 -5.28 -27.59 -0.42
C ALA A 238 -6.21 -27.99 -1.58
N THR A 239 -7.30 -28.68 -1.27
CA THR A 239 -8.31 -29.04 -2.28
C THR A 239 -9.05 -27.82 -2.82
N LEU A 240 -9.44 -26.86 -1.97
CA LEU A 240 -10.00 -25.59 -2.41
C LEU A 240 -9.00 -24.78 -3.25
N GLN A 241 -7.71 -24.80 -2.88
CA GLN A 241 -6.64 -24.15 -3.63
C GLN A 241 -6.51 -24.75 -5.04
N LEU A 242 -6.62 -26.08 -5.20
CA LEU A 242 -6.68 -26.72 -6.52
C LEU A 242 -7.88 -26.20 -7.33
N ILE A 243 -9.09 -26.19 -6.75
CA ILE A 243 -10.29 -25.69 -7.42
C ILE A 243 -10.11 -24.24 -7.87
N TRP A 244 -9.54 -23.40 -7.00
CA TRP A 244 -9.26 -22.01 -7.32
C TRP A 244 -8.26 -21.87 -8.47
N ILE A 245 -7.17 -22.65 -8.48
CA ILE A 245 -6.18 -22.69 -9.57
C ILE A 245 -6.84 -23.10 -10.90
N LEU A 246 -7.72 -24.11 -10.88
CA LEU A 246 -8.43 -24.56 -12.08
C LEU A 246 -9.32 -23.45 -12.66
N ILE A 247 -10.10 -22.77 -11.82
CA ILE A 247 -11.04 -21.71 -12.27
C ILE A 247 -10.27 -20.47 -12.75
N ASN A 248 -9.25 -20.06 -12.00
CA ASN A 248 -8.45 -18.87 -12.32
C ASN A 248 -7.58 -19.07 -13.58
N SER A 249 -7.34 -20.31 -14.01
CA SER A 249 -6.66 -20.60 -15.27
C SER A 249 -7.41 -20.10 -16.52
N LYS A 250 -8.74 -19.92 -16.41
CA LYS A 250 -9.62 -19.45 -17.50
C LYS A 250 -9.53 -20.28 -18.78
N THR A 251 -9.21 -21.58 -18.65
CA THR A 251 -9.13 -22.51 -19.78
C THR A 251 -10.40 -23.36 -19.89
N GLU A 252 -10.81 -23.68 -21.12
CA GLU A 252 -11.98 -24.53 -21.38
C GLU A 252 -11.81 -25.93 -20.77
N ASN A 253 -10.61 -26.50 -20.85
CA ASN A 253 -10.30 -27.81 -20.28
C ASN A 253 -10.44 -27.84 -18.75
N ALA A 254 -10.01 -26.79 -18.04
CA ALA A 254 -10.19 -26.73 -16.59
C ALA A 254 -11.67 -26.59 -16.20
N TYR A 255 -12.45 -25.78 -16.92
CA TYR A 255 -13.89 -25.67 -16.71
C TYR A 255 -14.62 -26.99 -16.96
N GLU A 256 -14.29 -27.69 -18.05
CA GLU A 256 -14.89 -28.99 -18.36
C GLU A 256 -14.48 -30.07 -17.34
N PHE A 257 -13.25 -30.02 -16.83
CA PHE A 257 -12.81 -30.91 -15.74
C PHE A 257 -13.66 -30.70 -14.46
N ILE A 258 -13.89 -29.45 -14.06
CA ILE A 258 -14.74 -29.11 -12.91
C ILE A 258 -16.19 -29.57 -13.14
N LYS A 259 -16.73 -29.31 -14.33
CA LYS A 259 -18.10 -29.70 -14.72
C LYS A 259 -18.29 -31.22 -14.70
N ARG A 260 -17.37 -31.97 -15.30
CA ARG A 260 -17.38 -33.44 -15.32
C ARG A 260 -17.30 -34.01 -13.91
N GLY A 261 -16.46 -33.43 -13.06
CA GLY A 261 -16.33 -33.80 -11.67
C GLY A 261 -17.52 -33.37 -10.80
N GLN A 262 -18.32 -32.39 -11.24
CA GLN A 262 -19.32 -31.70 -10.44
C GLN A 262 -18.74 -31.17 -9.12
N LEU A 263 -17.56 -30.55 -9.19
CA LEU A 263 -16.77 -30.24 -7.99
C LEU A 263 -17.32 -29.07 -7.16
N LEU A 264 -18.23 -28.26 -7.73
CA LEU A 264 -18.85 -27.10 -7.08
C LEU A 264 -20.37 -27.23 -6.89
N ASN A 265 -20.96 -28.40 -7.16
CA ASN A 265 -22.41 -28.59 -7.11
C ASN A 265 -23.00 -28.52 -5.69
N ARG A 266 -22.16 -28.60 -4.66
CA ARG A 266 -22.53 -28.49 -3.23
C ARG A 266 -21.86 -27.31 -2.55
N LEU A 267 -21.79 -26.18 -3.25
CA LEU A 267 -21.25 -24.92 -2.73
C LEU A 267 -21.96 -24.48 -1.44
N ASP A 268 -23.26 -24.77 -1.32
CA ASP A 268 -24.09 -24.52 -0.14
C ASP A 268 -23.46 -25.08 1.13
N LEU A 269 -22.93 -26.32 1.09
CA LEU A 269 -22.25 -26.93 2.23
C LEU A 269 -20.97 -26.20 2.66
N LEU A 270 -20.19 -25.74 1.69
CA LEU A 270 -18.93 -25.05 1.94
C LEU A 270 -19.17 -23.64 2.50
N LEU A 271 -20.26 -22.99 2.09
CA LEU A 271 -20.65 -21.67 2.58
C LEU A 271 -21.21 -21.72 4.02
N ILE A 272 -21.77 -22.86 4.46
CA ILE A 272 -22.21 -23.07 5.85
C ILE A 272 -21.17 -23.76 6.73
N ASP A 273 -19.95 -23.98 6.22
CA ASP A 273 -18.89 -24.67 6.95
C ASP A 273 -18.60 -23.99 8.31
N HIS A 274 -18.21 -24.76 9.31
CA HIS A 274 -17.87 -24.21 10.63
C HIS A 274 -16.62 -23.32 10.58
N ASP A 275 -15.68 -23.60 9.70
CA ASP A 275 -14.43 -22.87 9.58
C ASP A 275 -14.58 -21.61 8.69
N LYS A 276 -14.18 -20.46 9.24
CA LYS A 276 -14.29 -19.16 8.55
C LYS A 276 -13.37 -19.08 7.32
N VAL A 277 -12.21 -19.73 7.33
CA VAL A 277 -11.24 -19.72 6.22
C VAL A 277 -11.80 -20.50 5.04
N ILE A 278 -12.44 -21.65 5.29
CA ILE A 278 -13.16 -22.42 4.26
C ILE A 278 -14.25 -21.57 3.60
N ARG A 279 -15.09 -20.90 4.40
CA ARG A 279 -16.14 -20.01 3.88
C ARG A 279 -15.56 -18.86 3.05
N SER A 280 -14.51 -18.20 3.55
CA SER A 280 -13.86 -17.09 2.85
C SER A 280 -13.28 -17.53 1.50
N ARG A 281 -12.53 -18.64 1.48
CA ARG A 281 -11.92 -19.17 0.25
C ARG A 281 -12.98 -19.62 -0.76
N THR A 282 -14.11 -20.13 -0.27
CA THR A 282 -15.25 -20.50 -1.13
C THR A 282 -15.87 -19.28 -1.80
N ILE A 283 -15.95 -18.14 -1.11
CA ILE A 283 -16.42 -16.88 -1.67
C ILE A 283 -15.43 -16.36 -2.73
N ASP A 284 -14.12 -16.44 -2.48
CA ASP A 284 -13.10 -16.07 -3.49
C ASP A 284 -13.25 -16.90 -4.77
N ILE A 285 -13.43 -18.21 -4.62
CA ILE A 285 -13.71 -19.14 -5.72
C ILE A 285 -14.98 -18.71 -6.47
N LEU A 286 -16.04 -18.35 -5.75
CA LEU A 286 -17.30 -17.93 -6.34
C LEU A 286 -17.16 -16.66 -7.19
N CYS A 287 -16.36 -15.68 -6.74
CA CYS A 287 -16.03 -14.49 -7.53
C CYS A 287 -15.39 -14.86 -8.88
N ASP A 288 -14.44 -15.80 -8.89
CA ASP A 288 -13.80 -16.24 -10.13
C ASP A 288 -14.73 -17.10 -11.02
N VAL A 289 -15.64 -17.87 -10.40
CA VAL A 289 -16.72 -18.57 -11.12
C VAL A 289 -17.57 -17.55 -11.87
N PHE A 290 -17.97 -16.43 -11.24
CA PHE A 290 -18.79 -15.41 -11.88
C PHE A 290 -18.11 -14.71 -13.07
N ILE A 291 -16.79 -14.82 -13.22
CA ILE A 291 -16.04 -14.32 -14.38
C ILE A 291 -16.06 -15.33 -15.54
N SER A 292 -16.24 -16.63 -15.26
CA SER A 292 -16.21 -17.70 -16.28
C SER A 292 -17.31 -17.53 -17.34
N PRO A 293 -17.13 -17.99 -18.60
CA PRO A 293 -18.08 -17.74 -19.69
C PRO A 293 -19.53 -18.14 -19.36
N GLU A 294 -19.74 -19.34 -18.82
CA GLU A 294 -21.05 -19.87 -18.46
C GLU A 294 -21.07 -20.39 -17.01
N PRO A 295 -21.22 -19.50 -16.01
CA PRO A 295 -21.01 -19.84 -14.61
C PRO A 295 -21.96 -20.91 -14.08
N ILE A 296 -23.20 -20.93 -14.59
CA ILE A 296 -24.23 -21.89 -14.15
C ILE A 296 -23.81 -23.34 -14.36
N TYR A 297 -23.07 -23.66 -15.42
CA TYR A 297 -22.65 -25.04 -15.71
C TYR A 297 -21.55 -25.54 -14.78
N LEU A 298 -20.83 -24.64 -14.12
CA LEU A 298 -19.88 -25.02 -13.06
C LEU A 298 -20.61 -25.35 -11.76
N LEU A 299 -21.77 -24.73 -11.53
CA LEU A 299 -22.55 -24.84 -10.29
C LEU A 299 -23.67 -25.89 -10.36
N LYS A 300 -24.23 -26.15 -11.55
CA LYS A 300 -25.34 -27.07 -11.78
C LYS A 300 -25.06 -28.08 -12.89
N THR A 301 -25.69 -29.25 -12.77
CA THR A 301 -25.60 -30.33 -13.76
C THR A 301 -26.47 -30.10 -14.99
N SER A 302 -27.51 -29.26 -14.87
CA SER A 302 -28.44 -28.92 -15.94
C SER A 302 -28.82 -27.46 -15.84
N SER A 303 -28.77 -26.75 -16.97
CA SER A 303 -29.31 -25.40 -17.15
C SER A 303 -30.60 -25.50 -17.94
N HIS A 304 -31.57 -24.65 -17.58
CA HIS A 304 -32.87 -24.59 -18.25
C HIS A 304 -33.14 -23.25 -18.95
N SER A 305 -32.23 -22.27 -18.80
CA SER A 305 -32.33 -20.94 -19.40
C SER A 305 -31.51 -20.82 -20.69
N ASN A 306 -31.95 -19.91 -21.55
CA ASN A 306 -31.13 -19.46 -22.69
C ASN A 306 -30.09 -18.39 -22.29
N ASP A 307 -30.24 -17.80 -21.09
CA ASP A 307 -29.28 -16.84 -20.52
C ASP A 307 -28.60 -17.43 -19.27
N PRO A 308 -27.33 -17.87 -19.38
CA PRO A 308 -26.60 -18.48 -18.27
C PRO A 308 -26.24 -17.47 -17.17
N ILE A 309 -26.20 -16.17 -17.46
CA ILE A 309 -25.86 -15.13 -16.48
C ILE A 309 -27.07 -14.86 -15.59
N ASP A 310 -28.24 -14.67 -16.20
CA ASP A 310 -29.51 -14.53 -15.48
C ASP A 310 -29.81 -15.76 -14.61
N GLU A 311 -29.69 -16.97 -15.17
CA GLU A 311 -29.93 -18.21 -14.41
C GLU A 311 -28.95 -18.37 -13.24
N THR A 312 -27.69 -17.93 -13.41
CA THR A 312 -26.72 -17.90 -12.30
C THR A 312 -27.13 -16.92 -11.22
N PHE A 313 -27.58 -15.72 -11.60
CA PHE A 313 -28.02 -14.72 -10.64
C PHE A 313 -29.21 -15.24 -9.81
N GLU A 314 -30.25 -15.74 -10.47
CA GLU A 314 -31.43 -16.30 -9.79
C GLU A 314 -31.06 -17.48 -8.89
N PHE A 315 -30.20 -18.39 -9.36
CA PHE A 315 -29.74 -19.52 -8.57
C PHE A 315 -29.03 -19.07 -7.28
N ILE A 316 -28.08 -18.13 -7.37
CA ILE A 316 -27.34 -17.68 -6.19
C ILE A 316 -28.27 -16.92 -5.23
N VAL A 317 -29.15 -16.05 -5.71
CA VAL A 317 -30.05 -15.30 -4.82
C VAL A 317 -31.06 -16.23 -4.13
N HIS A 318 -31.77 -17.08 -4.89
CA HIS A 318 -32.86 -17.88 -4.34
C HIS A 318 -32.41 -19.17 -3.65
N GLU A 319 -31.43 -19.88 -4.19
CA GLU A 319 -31.01 -21.17 -3.63
C GLU A 319 -29.87 -21.04 -2.62
N ILE A 320 -28.97 -20.05 -2.78
CA ILE A 320 -27.81 -19.87 -1.87
C ILE A 320 -28.09 -18.81 -0.81
N VAL A 321 -28.31 -17.55 -1.20
CA VAL A 321 -28.47 -16.42 -0.26
C VAL A 321 -29.67 -16.63 0.65
N PHE A 322 -30.83 -17.03 0.12
CA PHE A 322 -32.00 -17.27 0.96
C PHE A 322 -31.86 -18.51 1.84
N SER A 323 -31.15 -19.53 1.40
CA SER A 323 -30.82 -20.70 2.23
C SER A 323 -29.93 -20.29 3.42
N LEU A 324 -28.93 -19.45 3.19
CA LEU A 324 -28.08 -18.88 4.25
C LEU A 324 -28.90 -18.07 5.25
N PHE A 325 -29.85 -17.23 4.80
CA PHE A 325 -30.77 -16.51 5.69
C PHE A 325 -31.69 -17.44 6.50
N ASN A 326 -32.03 -18.60 5.94
CA ASN A 326 -32.87 -19.59 6.59
C ASN A 326 -32.09 -20.55 7.51
N THR A 327 -30.77 -20.48 7.58
CA THR A 327 -29.97 -21.33 8.47
C THR A 327 -30.25 -20.96 9.94
N ASP A 328 -30.79 -21.90 10.71
CA ASP A 328 -31.27 -21.64 12.07
C ASP A 328 -30.14 -21.21 13.02
N LYS A 329 -30.36 -20.06 13.69
CA LYS A 329 -29.60 -19.56 14.87
C LYS A 329 -28.16 -19.08 14.62
N ASN A 330 -27.63 -19.12 13.39
CA ASN A 330 -26.27 -18.64 13.13
C ASN A 330 -26.24 -17.26 12.45
N VAL A 331 -25.93 -16.24 13.25
CA VAL A 331 -25.77 -14.84 12.84
C VAL A 331 -24.65 -14.66 11.82
N GLU A 332 -23.62 -15.52 11.86
CA GLU A 332 -22.51 -15.48 10.91
C GLU A 332 -22.98 -15.78 9.48
N MET A 333 -24.03 -16.58 9.31
CA MET A 333 -24.57 -16.91 7.99
C MET A 333 -25.18 -15.70 7.28
N ILE A 334 -25.67 -14.72 8.04
CA ILE A 334 -26.11 -13.43 7.48
C ILE A 334 -24.90 -12.67 6.93
N THR A 335 -23.76 -12.72 7.61
CA THR A 335 -22.52 -12.08 7.12
C THR A 335 -22.02 -12.77 5.85
N VAL A 336 -22.04 -14.11 5.83
CA VAL A 336 -21.67 -14.89 4.63
C VAL A 336 -22.60 -14.56 3.46
N ALA A 337 -23.91 -14.51 3.71
CA ALA A 337 -24.89 -14.14 2.69
C ALA A 337 -24.65 -12.74 2.12
N VAL A 338 -24.31 -11.76 2.96
CA VAL A 338 -23.95 -10.40 2.52
C VAL A 338 -22.68 -10.41 1.66
N ASN A 339 -21.66 -11.20 2.02
CA ASN A 339 -20.45 -11.30 1.21
C ASN A 339 -20.70 -12.01 -0.15
N VAL A 340 -21.62 -12.97 -0.19
CA VAL A 340 -22.09 -13.58 -1.44
C VAL A 340 -22.85 -12.56 -2.31
N ILE A 341 -23.71 -11.73 -1.70
CA ILE A 341 -24.39 -10.61 -2.37
C ILE A 341 -23.36 -9.62 -2.94
N GLU A 342 -22.33 -9.26 -2.19
CA GLU A 342 -21.25 -8.41 -2.69
C GLU A 342 -20.51 -9.04 -3.87
N SER A 343 -20.28 -10.35 -3.83
CA SER A 343 -19.63 -11.09 -4.92
C SER A 343 -20.46 -11.08 -6.21
N LEU A 344 -21.80 -11.06 -6.11
CA LEU A 344 -22.71 -10.97 -7.27
C LEU A 344 -22.52 -9.67 -8.07
N ILE A 345 -21.89 -8.63 -7.52
CA ILE A 345 -21.58 -7.39 -8.25
C ILE A 345 -20.69 -7.67 -9.47
N VAL A 346 -19.86 -8.72 -9.42
CA VAL A 346 -19.06 -9.20 -10.56
C VAL A 346 -19.94 -9.76 -11.67
N LEU A 347 -21.03 -10.44 -11.31
CA LEU A 347 -21.98 -10.98 -12.28
C LEU A 347 -22.84 -9.88 -12.91
N VAL A 348 -23.25 -8.88 -12.12
CA VAL A 348 -24.03 -7.72 -12.62
C VAL A 348 -23.28 -6.97 -13.72
N ASP A 349 -21.94 -6.91 -13.68
CA ASP A 349 -21.14 -6.30 -14.76
C ASP A 349 -21.32 -6.94 -16.12
N ARG A 350 -21.68 -8.22 -16.13
CA ARG A 350 -21.77 -9.05 -17.33
C ARG A 350 -23.15 -9.04 -17.97
N VAL A 351 -24.15 -8.54 -17.24
CA VAL A 351 -25.50 -8.36 -17.76
C VAL A 351 -25.53 -7.23 -18.81
N GLU A 352 -26.46 -7.30 -19.76
CA GLU A 352 -26.74 -6.21 -20.70
C GLU A 352 -26.92 -4.86 -19.99
N VAL A 353 -26.42 -3.79 -20.60
CA VAL A 353 -26.34 -2.44 -19.99
C VAL A 353 -27.70 -1.97 -19.46
N ASP A 354 -28.77 -2.22 -20.22
CA ASP A 354 -30.13 -1.79 -19.88
C ASP A 354 -30.70 -2.51 -18.64
N ASN A 355 -30.16 -3.67 -18.29
CA ASN A 355 -30.62 -4.47 -17.16
C ASN A 355 -29.73 -4.32 -15.92
N LYS A 356 -28.52 -3.77 -16.03
CA LYS A 356 -27.59 -3.61 -14.88
C LYS A 356 -28.22 -2.88 -13.70
N GLU A 357 -29.00 -1.85 -13.99
CA GLU A 357 -29.78 -1.10 -12.99
C GLU A 357 -30.70 -2.04 -12.20
N ILE A 358 -31.47 -2.88 -12.90
CA ILE A 358 -32.46 -3.78 -12.30
C ILE A 358 -31.78 -4.76 -11.33
N TYR A 359 -30.69 -5.42 -11.74
CA TYR A 359 -29.99 -6.37 -10.88
C TYR A 359 -29.27 -5.68 -9.70
N ALA A 360 -28.62 -4.54 -9.94
CA ALA A 360 -27.97 -3.78 -8.87
C ALA A 360 -28.99 -3.28 -7.83
N SER A 361 -30.13 -2.75 -8.27
CA SER A 361 -31.23 -2.35 -7.40
C SER A 361 -31.79 -3.53 -6.61
N ARG A 362 -31.89 -4.72 -7.23
CA ARG A 362 -32.34 -5.93 -6.51
C ARG A 362 -31.46 -6.30 -5.33
N LEU A 363 -30.14 -6.28 -5.52
CA LEU A 363 -29.17 -6.53 -4.45
C LEU A 363 -29.23 -5.43 -3.38
N MET A 364 -29.38 -4.17 -3.78
CA MET A 364 -29.47 -3.03 -2.87
C MET A 364 -30.69 -3.09 -1.94
N ASP A 365 -31.87 -3.45 -2.44
CA ASP A 365 -33.06 -3.53 -1.61
C ASP A 365 -32.92 -4.61 -0.52
N ILE A 366 -32.31 -5.75 -0.85
CA ILE A 366 -32.00 -6.81 0.13
C ILE A 366 -31.07 -6.26 1.22
N LEU A 367 -30.01 -5.55 0.84
CA LEU A 367 -29.05 -4.94 1.79
C LEU A 367 -29.69 -3.85 2.65
N ILE A 368 -30.53 -3.00 2.08
CA ILE A 368 -31.23 -1.92 2.78
C ILE A 368 -32.16 -2.48 3.87
N ILE A 369 -32.89 -3.55 3.57
CA ILE A 369 -33.75 -4.24 4.55
C ILE A 369 -32.93 -4.80 5.71
N LEU A 370 -31.82 -5.47 5.40
CA LEU A 370 -30.93 -6.00 6.44
C LEU A 370 -30.36 -4.87 7.31
N LEU A 371 -30.06 -3.73 6.70
CA LEU A 371 -29.58 -2.54 7.40
C LEU A 371 -30.68 -1.93 8.29
N GLU A 372 -31.93 -1.90 7.85
CA GLU A 372 -33.07 -1.40 8.62
C GLU A 372 -33.25 -2.15 9.94
N PHE A 373 -33.05 -3.47 9.96
CA PHE A 373 -33.07 -4.27 11.19
C PHE A 373 -32.01 -3.85 12.23
N SER A 374 -31.02 -3.05 11.81
CA SER A 374 -30.01 -2.50 12.71
C SER A 374 -30.48 -1.27 13.49
N LYS A 375 -31.63 -0.68 13.14
CA LYS A 375 -32.26 0.40 13.91
C LYS A 375 -32.74 -0.09 15.28
N ILE A 376 -32.79 0.83 16.24
CA ILE A 376 -33.28 0.54 17.61
C ILE A 376 -34.80 0.76 17.73
N GLN A 377 -35.39 1.55 16.83
CA GLN A 377 -36.82 1.89 16.88
C GLN A 377 -37.69 0.86 16.15
N ASP A 378 -38.82 0.51 16.76
CA ASP A 378 -39.89 -0.29 16.17
C ASP A 378 -40.65 0.51 15.09
N SER A 379 -40.01 0.87 13.97
CA SER A 379 -40.73 1.40 12.80
C SER A 379 -41.40 0.24 12.06
N LYS A 380 -42.57 -0.18 12.54
CA LYS A 380 -43.22 -1.40 12.08
C LYS A 380 -43.78 -1.36 10.64
N GLU A 381 -43.99 -0.21 10.00
CA GLU A 381 -44.96 -0.17 8.88
C GLU A 381 -44.68 0.76 7.69
N THR A 382 -43.67 1.66 7.70
CA THR A 382 -43.58 2.71 6.66
C THR A 382 -42.71 2.38 5.44
N LEU A 383 -41.60 1.65 5.58
CA LEU A 383 -40.67 1.37 4.47
C LEU A 383 -41.23 0.36 3.45
N PHE A 384 -42.00 -0.60 3.96
CA PHE A 384 -42.43 -1.80 3.22
C PHE A 384 -43.35 -1.54 2.03
N ASN A 385 -44.23 -0.55 2.14
CA ASN A 385 -45.18 -0.23 1.07
C ASN A 385 -44.50 0.41 -0.16
N GLN A 386 -43.21 0.69 -0.07
CA GLN A 386 -42.43 1.37 -1.11
C GLN A 386 -41.50 0.41 -1.88
N ILE A 387 -41.21 -0.79 -1.36
CA ILE A 387 -40.32 -1.76 -2.04
C ILE A 387 -41.14 -2.66 -3.00
N ILE A 388 -40.93 -2.47 -4.30
CA ILE A 388 -41.60 -3.27 -5.37
C ILE A 388 -40.74 -4.49 -5.79
N ASN A 389 -39.66 -4.78 -5.06
CA ASN A 389 -38.73 -5.84 -5.41
C ASN A 389 -39.31 -7.25 -5.17
N PRO A 390 -39.33 -8.13 -6.20
CA PRO A 390 -39.87 -9.49 -6.07
C PRO A 390 -39.10 -10.37 -5.07
N ASP A 391 -37.78 -10.21 -4.94
CA ASP A 391 -36.95 -10.99 -4.00
C ASP A 391 -37.32 -10.68 -2.56
N VAL A 392 -37.55 -9.39 -2.27
CA VAL A 392 -38.00 -8.91 -0.96
C VAL A 392 -39.39 -9.45 -0.64
N GLN A 393 -40.31 -9.39 -1.61
CA GLN A 393 -41.66 -9.93 -1.45
C GLN A 393 -41.62 -11.44 -1.16
N LEU A 394 -40.70 -12.17 -1.79
CA LEU A 394 -40.50 -13.60 -1.56
C LEU A 394 -39.98 -13.89 -0.14
N LEU A 395 -39.02 -13.09 0.36
CA LEU A 395 -38.54 -13.18 1.75
C LEU A 395 -39.67 -12.98 2.77
N ILE A 396 -40.61 -12.07 2.48
CA ILE A 396 -41.78 -11.82 3.32
C ILE A 396 -42.76 -12.99 3.25
N PHE A 397 -43.12 -13.41 2.04
CA PHE A 397 -44.09 -14.48 1.81
C PHE A 397 -43.66 -15.80 2.45
N ASN A 398 -42.36 -16.11 2.39
CA ASN A 398 -41.80 -17.34 2.98
C ASN A 398 -41.51 -17.24 4.48
N GLY A 399 -41.80 -16.10 5.13
CA GLY A 399 -41.57 -15.88 6.56
C GLY A 399 -40.11 -15.67 6.98
N THR A 400 -39.16 -15.73 6.04
CA THR A 400 -37.72 -15.46 6.28
C THR A 400 -37.51 -14.03 6.79
N TYR A 401 -38.31 -13.07 6.33
CA TYR A 401 -38.25 -11.67 6.79
C TYR A 401 -38.39 -11.54 8.31
N GLU A 402 -39.49 -12.07 8.88
CA GLU A 402 -39.76 -11.98 10.32
C GLU A 402 -38.74 -12.79 11.14
N LYS A 403 -38.23 -13.89 10.56
CA LYS A 403 -37.12 -14.65 11.15
C LYS A 403 -35.84 -13.82 11.23
N LEU A 404 -35.43 -13.16 10.15
CA LEU A 404 -34.26 -12.28 10.16
C LEU A 404 -34.45 -11.12 11.14
N ARG A 405 -35.61 -10.47 11.11
CA ARG A 405 -35.95 -9.40 12.05
C ARG A 405 -35.81 -9.84 13.51
N THR A 406 -36.40 -10.98 13.86
CA THR A 406 -36.32 -11.52 15.22
C THR A 406 -34.89 -11.91 15.60
N LEU A 407 -34.09 -12.43 14.67
CA LEU A 407 -32.67 -12.67 14.89
C LEU A 407 -31.92 -11.36 15.20
N PHE A 408 -32.06 -10.32 14.39
CA PHE A 408 -31.46 -8.99 14.63
C PHE A 408 -31.87 -8.37 15.97
N LEU A 409 -33.14 -8.54 16.38
CA LEU A 409 -33.63 -8.10 17.69
C LEU A 409 -33.04 -8.94 18.86
N ASN A 410 -32.87 -10.24 18.68
CA ASN A 410 -32.33 -11.14 19.71
C ASN A 410 -30.80 -10.98 19.89
N ILE A 411 -30.08 -10.53 18.85
CA ILE A 411 -28.64 -10.22 18.87
C ILE A 411 -28.29 -9.06 19.82
N ARG A 412 -29.27 -8.38 20.45
CA ARG A 412 -29.04 -7.32 21.45
C ARG A 412 -27.97 -7.63 22.51
N LYS A 413 -27.70 -8.91 22.81
CA LYS A 413 -26.65 -9.35 23.75
C LYS A 413 -25.25 -9.54 23.13
N ASN A 414 -25.13 -9.71 21.81
CA ASN A 414 -23.86 -9.92 21.10
C ASN A 414 -23.56 -8.76 20.13
N ILE A 415 -22.99 -7.69 20.69
CA ILE A 415 -22.68 -6.44 19.97
C ILE A 415 -21.65 -6.67 18.85
N ALA A 416 -20.69 -7.59 19.03
CA ALA A 416 -19.61 -7.84 18.07
C ALA A 416 -20.14 -8.40 16.73
N SER A 417 -21.01 -9.42 16.78
CA SER A 417 -21.60 -10.00 15.56
C SER A 417 -22.46 -8.98 14.81
N ARG A 418 -23.20 -8.12 15.54
CA ARG A 418 -24.01 -7.05 14.92
C ARG A 418 -23.15 -6.03 14.20
N LYS A 419 -22.05 -5.61 14.82
CA LYS A 419 -21.06 -4.71 14.21
C LYS A 419 -20.49 -5.28 12.91
N SER A 420 -20.13 -6.57 12.92
CA SER A 420 -19.61 -7.26 11.74
C SER A 420 -20.62 -7.28 10.58
N ILE A 421 -21.90 -7.57 10.88
CA ILE A 421 -22.95 -7.57 9.87
C ILE A 421 -23.14 -6.17 9.28
N ILE A 422 -23.31 -5.15 10.13
CA ILE A 422 -23.50 -3.76 9.69
C ILE A 422 -22.34 -3.31 8.81
N LEU A 423 -21.11 -3.62 9.23
CA LEU A 423 -19.91 -3.27 8.46
C LEU A 423 -19.93 -3.92 7.07
N SER A 424 -20.26 -5.22 7.00
CA SER A 424 -20.32 -5.95 5.72
C SER A 424 -21.42 -5.40 4.81
N ILE A 425 -22.58 -5.06 5.37
CA ILE A 425 -23.69 -4.46 4.61
C ILE A 425 -23.30 -3.07 4.07
N LEU A 426 -22.70 -2.22 4.90
CA LEU A 426 -22.24 -0.88 4.47
C LEU A 426 -21.15 -0.95 3.40
N HIS A 427 -20.24 -1.93 3.49
CA HIS A 427 -19.25 -2.17 2.43
C HIS A 427 -19.90 -2.60 1.13
N ALA A 428 -20.80 -3.59 1.13
CA ALA A 428 -21.51 -4.02 -0.07
C ALA A 428 -22.30 -2.85 -0.71
N ILE A 429 -23.00 -2.05 0.10
CA ILE A 429 -23.70 -0.84 -0.35
C ILE A 429 -22.73 0.15 -1.01
N SER A 430 -21.59 0.42 -0.36
CA SER A 430 -20.56 1.31 -0.90
C SER A 430 -20.04 0.82 -2.25
N THR A 431 -19.77 -0.48 -2.38
CA THR A 431 -19.29 -1.10 -3.62
C THR A 431 -20.31 -0.96 -4.76
N ILE A 432 -21.60 -1.14 -4.48
CA ILE A 432 -22.66 -0.97 -5.49
C ILE A 432 -22.78 0.50 -5.92
N TYR A 433 -22.84 1.44 -4.97
CA TYR A 433 -22.96 2.87 -5.29
C TYR A 433 -21.77 3.40 -6.09
N HIS A 434 -20.54 3.04 -5.71
CA HIS A 434 -19.35 3.47 -6.44
C HIS A 434 -19.35 3.01 -7.91
N LYS A 435 -20.01 1.89 -8.21
CA LYS A 435 -19.97 1.26 -9.52
C LYS A 435 -21.12 1.65 -10.44
N TYR A 436 -22.30 1.87 -9.88
CA TYR A 436 -23.54 2.10 -10.64
C TYR A 436 -24.20 3.46 -10.35
N ASP A 437 -23.47 4.38 -9.72
CA ASP A 437 -23.84 5.73 -9.26
C ASP A 437 -25.16 6.31 -9.84
N SER A 438 -25.29 6.51 -11.15
CA SER A 438 -26.50 7.12 -11.73
C SER A 438 -27.73 6.21 -11.91
N LEU A 439 -27.55 4.89 -11.92
CA LEU A 439 -28.58 3.91 -12.30
C LEU A 439 -29.46 3.51 -11.10
N VAL A 440 -28.88 3.22 -9.94
CA VAL A 440 -29.63 2.68 -8.77
C VAL A 440 -30.49 3.73 -8.04
N MET A 441 -30.50 4.98 -8.54
CA MET A 441 -31.05 6.17 -7.89
C MET A 441 -32.57 6.29 -7.96
N ASN A 442 -33.22 5.59 -8.90
CA ASN A 442 -34.68 5.69 -9.07
C ASN A 442 -35.47 4.74 -8.15
N THR A 443 -34.82 3.77 -7.51
CA THR A 443 -35.51 2.66 -6.84
C THR A 443 -35.29 2.58 -5.33
N THR A 444 -34.39 3.36 -4.75
CA THR A 444 -34.00 3.14 -3.35
C THR A 444 -34.61 4.18 -2.40
N ILE A 445 -35.36 3.65 -1.44
CA ILE A 445 -35.72 4.20 -0.12
C ILE A 445 -34.67 5.18 0.43
N ASP A 446 -35.08 6.07 1.35
CA ASP A 446 -34.27 6.92 2.25
C ASP A 446 -33.14 6.19 3.02
N ILE A 447 -32.17 5.61 2.30
CA ILE A 447 -31.01 4.91 2.84
C ILE A 447 -30.14 5.85 3.67
N ILE A 448 -30.11 7.14 3.31
CA ILE A 448 -29.47 8.18 4.11
C ILE A 448 -30.04 8.17 5.52
N ASN A 449 -31.37 8.23 5.68
CA ASN A 449 -31.99 8.23 7.00
C ASN A 449 -31.64 6.95 7.79
N ILE A 450 -31.51 5.80 7.11
CA ILE A 450 -31.07 4.55 7.75
C ILE A 450 -29.62 4.64 8.24
N ILE A 451 -28.70 5.11 7.40
CA ILE A 451 -27.29 5.27 7.76
C ILE A 451 -27.13 6.29 8.88
N LEU A 452 -27.82 7.44 8.81
CA LEU A 452 -27.79 8.46 9.84
C LEU A 452 -28.26 7.90 11.19
N ASP A 453 -29.38 7.18 11.22
CA ASP A 453 -29.88 6.53 12.45
C ASP A 453 -28.85 5.57 13.07
N ILE A 454 -28.12 4.81 12.24
CA ILE A 454 -27.07 3.90 12.68
C ILE A 454 -25.89 4.67 13.28
N LEU A 455 -25.46 5.75 12.63
CA LEU A 455 -24.35 6.58 13.09
C LEU A 455 -24.68 7.39 14.36
N PHE A 456 -25.94 7.52 14.74
CA PHE A 456 -26.32 8.10 16.04
C PHE A 456 -26.28 7.10 17.21
N ILE A 457 -26.13 5.80 16.94
CA ILE A 457 -26.08 4.78 18.00
C ILE A 457 -24.69 4.78 18.65
N PRO A 458 -24.57 5.02 19.99
CA PRO A 458 -23.27 5.15 20.66
C PRO A 458 -22.32 3.97 20.51
N ASN A 459 -22.86 2.75 20.36
CA ASN A 459 -22.04 1.55 20.18
C ASN A 459 -21.44 1.45 18.77
N TYR A 460 -22.01 2.14 17.78
CA TYR A 460 -21.59 2.09 16.38
C TYR A 460 -20.73 3.28 16.01
N ASN A 461 -21.04 4.48 16.51
CA ASN A 461 -20.22 5.66 16.27
C ASN A 461 -18.86 5.63 16.98
N SER A 462 -18.73 4.79 18.01
CA SER A 462 -17.44 4.45 18.64
C SER A 462 -16.64 3.40 17.86
N ASP A 463 -17.25 2.63 16.95
CA ASP A 463 -16.52 1.72 16.07
C ASP A 463 -16.06 2.47 14.82
N GLN A 464 -14.76 2.78 14.78
CA GLN A 464 -14.16 3.55 13.69
C GLN A 464 -14.41 2.92 12.30
N ARG A 465 -14.55 1.59 12.20
CA ARG A 465 -14.79 0.90 10.93
C ARG A 465 -16.20 1.17 10.42
N ILE A 466 -17.21 1.09 11.31
CA ILE A 466 -18.60 1.38 10.97
C ILE A 466 -18.77 2.86 10.65
N LEU A 467 -18.18 3.74 11.48
CA LEU A 467 -18.21 5.18 11.24
C LEU A 467 -17.61 5.53 9.87
N LYS A 468 -16.42 4.99 9.55
CA LYS A 468 -15.78 5.16 8.24
C LYS A 468 -16.65 4.65 7.09
N ALA A 469 -17.18 3.43 7.22
CA ALA A 469 -18.04 2.84 6.19
C ALA A 469 -19.29 3.69 5.96
N GLY A 470 -20.02 4.06 7.01
CA GLY A 470 -21.22 4.89 6.89
C GLY A 470 -20.94 6.27 6.30
N LEU A 471 -19.90 6.96 6.78
CA LEU A 471 -19.51 8.28 6.28
C LEU A 471 -18.99 8.24 4.84
N SER A 472 -18.41 7.13 4.38
CA SER A 472 -17.95 7.00 2.99
C SER A 472 -19.10 6.91 1.97
N VAL A 473 -20.25 6.34 2.37
CA VAL A 473 -21.41 6.18 1.48
C VAL A 473 -22.21 7.48 1.37
N ILE A 474 -22.31 8.25 2.46
CA ILE A 474 -23.15 9.46 2.54
C ILE A 474 -22.88 10.47 1.40
N PRO A 475 -21.62 10.92 1.16
CA PRO A 475 -21.37 11.87 0.07
C PRO A 475 -21.79 11.35 -1.30
N ILE A 476 -21.61 10.05 -1.57
CA ILE A 476 -21.98 9.44 -2.85
C ILE A 476 -23.48 9.56 -3.08
N ILE A 477 -24.29 9.19 -2.07
CA ILE A 477 -25.76 9.29 -2.16
C ILE A 477 -26.22 10.76 -2.21
N LEU A 478 -25.55 11.68 -1.54
CA LEU A 478 -25.91 13.10 -1.62
C LEU A 478 -25.57 13.72 -2.97
N PHE A 479 -24.46 13.32 -3.58
CA PHE A 479 -24.05 13.84 -4.89
C PHE A 479 -24.96 13.34 -6.02
N SER A 480 -25.51 12.14 -5.89
CA SER A 480 -26.47 11.63 -6.87
C SER A 480 -27.83 12.31 -6.82
N LYS A 481 -28.19 12.93 -5.68
CA LYS A 481 -29.37 13.79 -5.53
C LYS A 481 -29.21 15.17 -6.20
N ILE A 482 -28.19 15.34 -7.03
CA ILE A 482 -27.95 16.55 -7.80
C ILE A 482 -28.32 16.27 -9.26
N ILE A 483 -29.43 16.84 -9.72
CA ILE A 483 -29.90 16.72 -11.10
C ILE A 483 -29.92 18.12 -11.73
N ASN A 484 -29.32 18.28 -12.91
CA ASN A 484 -29.27 19.56 -13.63
C ASN A 484 -28.75 20.73 -12.77
N ASN A 485 -27.71 20.48 -11.96
CA ASN A 485 -27.14 21.43 -11.00
C ASN A 485 -28.10 21.91 -9.89
N GLN A 486 -29.18 21.17 -9.62
CA GLN A 486 -30.12 21.46 -8.54
C GLN A 486 -30.21 20.28 -7.58
N ILE A 487 -30.31 20.59 -6.29
CA ILE A 487 -30.56 19.63 -5.23
C ILE A 487 -32.04 19.21 -5.33
N THR A 488 -32.29 17.92 -5.55
CA THR A 488 -33.65 17.39 -5.65
C THR A 488 -34.31 17.19 -4.28
N ASP A 489 -33.52 16.88 -3.26
CA ASP A 489 -33.99 16.63 -1.90
C ASP A 489 -33.07 17.31 -0.85
N PRO A 490 -33.39 18.55 -0.46
CA PRO A 490 -32.60 19.30 0.52
C PRO A 490 -32.76 18.80 1.96
N ASP A 491 -33.81 18.03 2.29
CA ASP A 491 -34.05 17.57 3.66
C ASP A 491 -32.97 16.57 4.10
N ASP A 492 -32.61 15.65 3.21
CA ASP A 492 -31.56 14.66 3.48
C ASP A 492 -30.16 15.29 3.61
N ILE A 493 -29.88 16.35 2.85
CA ILE A 493 -28.67 17.15 3.06
C ILE A 493 -28.72 17.76 4.46
N ASN A 494 -29.80 18.46 4.82
CA ASN A 494 -29.93 19.14 6.11
C ASN A 494 -29.79 18.18 7.31
N LYS A 495 -30.41 16.99 7.24
CA LYS A 495 -30.25 15.94 8.27
C LYS A 495 -28.80 15.48 8.38
N THR A 496 -28.12 15.29 7.25
CA THR A 496 -26.69 14.92 7.23
C THR A 496 -25.83 16.01 7.86
N LEU A 497 -26.03 17.28 7.48
CA LEU A 497 -25.28 18.41 8.02
C LEU A 497 -25.48 18.54 9.53
N LYS A 498 -26.72 18.36 10.01
CA LYS A 498 -27.06 18.32 11.42
C LYS A 498 -26.35 17.17 12.15
N MET A 499 -26.37 15.96 11.59
CA MET A 499 -25.72 14.78 12.15
C MET A 499 -24.22 14.98 12.32
N ILE A 500 -23.54 15.46 11.28
CA ILE A 500 -22.09 15.71 11.34
C ILE A 500 -21.76 16.69 12.47
N ARG A 501 -22.55 17.77 12.61
CA ARG A 501 -22.37 18.71 13.72
C ARG A 501 -22.58 18.06 15.08
N ASP A 502 -23.68 17.32 15.25
CA ASP A 502 -24.01 16.67 16.52
C ASP A 502 -22.90 15.68 16.93
N LEU A 503 -22.37 14.89 15.99
CA LEU A 503 -21.26 13.96 16.27
C LEU A 503 -19.93 14.66 16.54
N ILE A 504 -19.57 15.71 15.81
CA ILE A 504 -18.33 16.47 16.05
C ILE A 504 -18.35 17.06 17.47
N THR A 505 -19.50 17.58 17.90
CA THR A 505 -19.66 18.18 19.23
C THR A 505 -19.71 17.15 20.36
N ASP A 506 -20.03 15.89 20.09
CA ASP A 506 -20.04 14.83 21.09
C ASP A 506 -18.64 14.62 21.70
N SER A 507 -18.59 14.57 23.03
CA SER A 507 -17.38 14.32 23.81
C SER A 507 -16.91 12.86 23.75
N LYS A 508 -17.81 11.93 23.40
CA LYS A 508 -17.53 10.48 23.37
C LYS A 508 -16.82 10.04 22.10
N ILE A 509 -16.86 10.85 21.04
CA ILE A 509 -16.17 10.53 19.79
C ILE A 509 -14.65 10.68 19.99
N GLU A 510 -13.93 9.63 19.61
CA GLU A 510 -12.47 9.58 19.64
C GLU A 510 -11.87 10.47 18.53
N CYS A 511 -10.59 10.82 18.68
CA CYS A 511 -9.87 11.67 17.71
C CYS A 511 -10.00 11.14 16.27
N ARG A 512 -9.83 9.83 16.05
CA ARG A 512 -9.98 9.24 14.71
C ARG A 512 -11.39 9.40 14.15
N GLY A 513 -12.42 9.34 14.99
CA GLY A 513 -13.80 9.61 14.57
C GLY A 513 -14.02 11.06 14.16
N ILE A 514 -13.40 12.01 14.88
CA ILE A 514 -13.40 13.43 14.49
C ILE A 514 -12.71 13.62 13.14
N ILE A 515 -11.56 12.99 12.91
CA ILE A 515 -10.84 13.06 11.62
C ILE A 515 -11.75 12.59 10.47
N LEU A 516 -12.43 11.45 10.62
CA LEU A 516 -13.36 10.93 9.59
C LEU A 516 -14.53 11.89 9.31
N LEU A 517 -15.05 12.56 10.35
CA LEU A 517 -16.11 13.57 10.19
C LEU A 517 -15.59 14.80 9.44
N LEU A 518 -14.38 15.27 9.77
CA LEU A 518 -13.72 16.39 9.08
C LEU A 518 -13.40 16.05 7.61
N GLU A 519 -12.92 14.85 7.32
CA GLU A 519 -12.72 14.34 5.95
C GLU A 519 -14.06 14.34 5.17
N THR A 520 -15.17 13.95 5.81
CA THR A 520 -16.50 13.99 5.20
C THR A 520 -16.96 15.42 4.92
N MET A 521 -16.74 16.35 5.85
CA MET A 521 -17.01 17.78 5.62
C MET A 521 -16.20 18.32 4.44
N GLU A 522 -14.93 17.94 4.34
CA GLU A 522 -14.04 18.34 3.25
C GLU A 522 -14.58 17.87 1.89
N ILE A 523 -15.00 16.60 1.80
CA ILE A 523 -15.61 16.03 0.59
C ILE A 523 -16.88 16.80 0.20
N LEU A 524 -17.77 17.09 1.15
CA LEU A 524 -19.01 17.83 0.89
C LEU A 524 -18.76 19.28 0.45
N LEU A 525 -17.78 19.96 1.07
CA LEU A 525 -17.37 21.31 0.67
C LEU A 525 -16.71 21.33 -0.72
N ASN A 526 -15.97 20.29 -1.10
CA ASN A 526 -15.34 20.20 -2.42
C ASN A 526 -16.34 20.11 -3.59
N ASN A 527 -17.59 19.69 -3.33
CA ASN A 527 -18.63 19.69 -4.35
C ASN A 527 -19.20 21.10 -4.57
N ASN A 528 -19.24 21.56 -5.82
CA ASN A 528 -19.62 22.95 -6.11
C ASN A 528 -21.05 23.33 -5.66
N ILE A 529 -21.99 22.39 -5.71
CA ILE A 529 -23.41 22.66 -5.44
C ILE A 529 -23.70 22.50 -3.96
N ILE A 530 -23.24 21.41 -3.35
CA ILE A 530 -23.39 21.19 -1.91
C ILE A 530 -22.54 22.22 -1.13
N GLY A 531 -21.32 22.52 -1.58
CA GLY A 531 -20.48 23.55 -0.99
C GLY A 531 -21.13 24.93 -1.01
N GLN A 532 -21.74 25.34 -2.14
CA GLN A 532 -22.51 26.60 -2.19
C GLN A 532 -23.73 26.55 -1.25
N TYR A 533 -24.46 25.43 -1.22
CA TYR A 533 -25.60 25.25 -0.33
C TYR A 533 -25.22 25.35 1.16
N ILE A 534 -24.11 24.73 1.57
CA ILE A 534 -23.60 24.83 2.94
C ILE A 534 -23.24 26.28 3.28
N LEU A 535 -22.59 27.01 2.36
CA LEU A 535 -22.23 28.41 2.57
C LEU A 535 -23.45 29.31 2.77
N ASP A 536 -24.53 29.06 2.03
CA ASP A 536 -25.72 29.91 2.04
C ASP A 536 -26.74 29.52 3.12
N SER A 537 -26.58 28.36 3.74
CA SER A 537 -27.45 27.85 4.80
C SER A 537 -26.95 28.19 6.21
N GLU A 538 -27.83 28.04 7.21
CA GLU A 538 -27.47 28.15 8.63
C GLU A 538 -26.43 27.11 9.08
N TYR A 539 -26.33 25.99 8.36
CA TYR A 539 -25.40 24.91 8.70
C TYR A 539 -23.95 25.31 8.53
N GLY A 540 -23.64 26.27 7.64
CA GLY A 540 -22.29 26.77 7.48
C GLY A 540 -21.75 27.40 8.78
N GLU A 541 -22.55 28.26 9.40
CA GLU A 541 -22.19 28.91 10.69
C GLU A 541 -22.11 27.86 11.81
N VAL A 542 -23.10 26.98 11.89
CA VAL A 542 -23.18 25.92 12.89
C VAL A 542 -22.00 24.93 12.82
N TRP A 543 -21.51 24.62 11.61
CA TRP A 543 -20.31 23.82 11.41
C TRP A 543 -19.04 24.56 11.84
N ALA A 544 -18.93 25.84 11.48
CA ALA A 544 -17.79 26.66 11.90
C ALA A 544 -17.73 26.77 13.42
N ASP A 545 -18.86 26.98 14.10
CA ASP A 545 -18.93 27.02 15.57
C ASP A 545 -18.48 25.70 16.20
N ALA A 546 -18.88 24.56 15.63
CA ALA A 546 -18.44 23.24 16.09
C ALA A 546 -16.92 23.05 15.93
N ILE A 547 -16.34 23.49 14.82
CA ILE A 547 -14.89 23.48 14.56
C ILE A 547 -14.17 24.38 15.57
N ILE A 548 -14.66 25.60 15.78
CA ILE A 548 -14.09 26.57 16.73
C ILE A 548 -14.14 26.00 18.15
N PHE A 549 -15.26 25.42 18.56
CA PHE A 549 -15.41 24.76 19.84
C PHE A 549 -14.41 23.62 20.00
N LYS A 550 -14.26 22.74 19.00
CA LYS A 550 -13.32 21.60 19.04
C LYS A 550 -11.86 22.00 18.95
N SER A 551 -11.54 23.17 18.40
CA SER A 551 -10.19 23.76 18.48
C SER A 551 -9.75 24.06 19.92
N CYS A 552 -10.68 24.05 20.87
CA CYS A 552 -10.45 24.24 22.31
C CYS A 552 -10.63 22.93 23.11
N ASP A 553 -10.70 21.76 22.46
CA ASP A 553 -10.79 20.46 23.15
C ASP A 553 -9.56 20.25 24.05
N TYR A 554 -9.76 19.58 25.20
CA TYR A 554 -8.67 19.30 26.13
C TYR A 554 -7.64 18.33 25.53
N ARG A 555 -8.10 17.43 24.64
CA ARG A 555 -7.26 16.49 23.88
C ARG A 555 -6.53 17.24 22.78
N TRP A 556 -5.21 17.23 22.83
CA TRP A 556 -4.39 18.01 21.91
C TRP A 556 -4.45 17.44 20.48
N GLU A 557 -4.63 16.12 20.34
CA GLU A 557 -4.75 15.41 19.07
C GLU A 557 -5.95 15.91 18.25
N ILE A 558 -7.03 16.30 18.93
CA ILE A 558 -8.22 16.88 18.29
C ILE A 558 -7.96 18.33 17.89
N ARG A 559 -7.34 19.14 18.76
CA ARG A 559 -6.98 20.52 18.40
C ARG A 559 -6.08 20.53 17.17
N ASP A 560 -5.10 19.62 17.15
CA ASP A 560 -4.18 19.38 16.04
C ASP A 560 -4.92 19.02 14.76
N SER A 561 -5.77 17.98 14.80
CA SER A 561 -6.58 17.53 13.66
C SER A 561 -7.49 18.65 13.10
N ILE A 562 -8.04 19.50 13.97
CA ILE A 562 -8.87 20.64 13.58
C ILE A 562 -8.04 21.69 12.82
N LEU A 563 -6.83 22.00 13.30
CA LEU A 563 -5.94 22.94 12.62
C LEU A 563 -5.49 22.40 11.26
N GLU A 564 -5.16 21.12 11.18
CA GLU A 564 -4.80 20.46 9.93
C GLU A 564 -5.95 20.50 8.91
N PHE A 565 -7.18 20.18 9.35
CA PHE A 565 -8.38 20.30 8.52
C PHE A 565 -8.56 21.73 7.99
N ILE A 566 -8.43 22.75 8.84
CA ILE A 566 -8.52 24.16 8.40
C ILE A 566 -7.44 24.45 7.34
N GLY A 567 -6.22 23.92 7.51
CA GLY A 567 -5.15 24.04 6.52
C GLY A 567 -5.51 23.44 5.17
N ARG A 568 -6.04 22.21 5.16
CA ARG A 568 -6.47 21.51 3.93
C ARG A 568 -7.55 22.26 3.16
N LEU A 569 -8.43 23.01 3.84
CA LEU A 569 -9.41 23.88 3.17
C LEU A 569 -8.74 24.92 2.25
N PHE A 570 -7.50 25.33 2.51
CA PHE A 570 -6.74 26.26 1.67
C PHE A 570 -5.91 25.58 0.58
N GLU A 571 -5.76 24.25 0.56
CA GLU A 571 -4.88 23.60 -0.43
C GLU A 571 -5.51 23.41 -1.80
N LYS A 572 -6.77 22.97 -1.92
CA LYS A 572 -7.41 22.70 -3.24
C LYS A 572 -8.91 23.01 -3.30
N ASN A 573 -9.51 23.48 -2.21
CA ASN A 573 -10.97 23.57 -2.06
C ASN A 573 -11.48 25.01 -2.23
N THR A 574 -12.10 25.35 -3.37
CA THR A 574 -12.61 26.71 -3.63
C THR A 574 -13.70 27.14 -2.64
N PHE A 575 -14.62 26.25 -2.32
CA PHE A 575 -15.70 26.48 -1.37
C PHE A 575 -15.23 26.34 0.08
N GLY A 576 -14.25 25.48 0.33
CA GLY A 576 -13.55 25.36 1.61
C GLY A 576 -12.84 26.65 2.00
N VAL A 577 -12.13 27.29 1.06
CA VAL A 577 -11.55 28.63 1.28
C VAL A 577 -12.64 29.65 1.59
N LYS A 578 -13.72 29.70 0.79
CA LYS A 578 -14.84 30.63 1.04
C LYS A 578 -15.47 30.40 2.42
N PHE A 579 -15.63 29.13 2.83
CA PHE A 579 -16.17 28.73 4.13
C PHE A 579 -15.27 29.21 5.26
N ALA A 580 -13.97 28.89 5.19
CA ALA A 580 -13.02 29.27 6.21
C ALA A 580 -12.93 30.80 6.38
N LEU A 581 -12.93 31.55 5.28
CA LEU A 581 -12.86 33.02 5.30
C LEU A 581 -14.17 33.66 5.78
N LYS A 582 -15.34 33.17 5.32
CA LYS A 582 -16.65 33.70 5.71
C LYS A 582 -16.89 33.57 7.22
N PHE A 583 -16.45 32.46 7.81
CA PHE A 583 -16.67 32.16 9.23
C PHE A 583 -15.41 32.35 10.10
N ASN A 584 -14.43 33.13 9.63
CA ASN A 584 -13.26 33.58 10.39
C ASN A 584 -12.39 32.46 11.02
N LEU A 585 -12.33 31.28 10.41
CA LEU A 585 -11.49 30.18 10.89
C LEU A 585 -9.99 30.52 10.98
N PRO A 586 -9.40 31.39 10.11
CA PRO A 586 -8.03 31.84 10.30
C PRO A 586 -7.75 32.50 11.66
N LEU A 587 -8.73 33.20 12.27
CA LEU A 587 -8.55 33.79 13.60
C LEU A 587 -8.37 32.72 14.67
N THR A 588 -9.09 31.60 14.54
CA THR A 588 -8.94 30.43 15.41
C THR A 588 -7.54 29.86 15.31
N VAL A 589 -7.02 29.67 14.10
CA VAL A 589 -5.63 29.21 13.88
C VAL A 589 -4.63 30.16 14.55
N MET A 590 -4.78 31.48 14.35
CA MET A 590 -3.91 32.50 14.93
C MET A 590 -3.95 32.55 16.46
N SER A 591 -5.02 32.05 17.09
CA SER A 591 -5.11 31.96 18.55
C SER A 591 -4.27 30.81 19.12
N LYS A 592 -3.90 29.81 18.29
CA LYS A 592 -3.22 28.58 18.70
C LYS A 592 -1.70 28.60 18.52
N ILE A 593 -1.12 29.67 17.97
CA ILE A 593 0.34 29.85 17.87
C ILE A 593 1.02 29.74 19.24
N THR A 594 0.32 30.13 20.30
CA THR A 594 0.82 30.13 21.69
C THR A 594 0.21 29.01 22.54
N ASP A 595 -0.32 27.95 21.91
CA ASP A 595 -0.86 26.79 22.63
C ASP A 595 0.21 26.16 23.53
N ASN A 596 -0.23 25.58 24.66
CA ASN A 596 0.69 24.96 25.61
C ASN A 596 1.33 23.68 25.05
N VAL A 597 0.69 23.03 24.07
CA VAL A 597 1.20 21.80 23.43
C VAL A 597 1.93 22.13 22.14
N ALA A 598 3.16 21.63 22.02
CA ALA A 598 4.04 21.92 20.88
C ALA A 598 3.47 21.44 19.54
N TYR A 599 2.86 20.25 19.47
CA TYR A 599 2.22 19.75 18.25
C TYR A 599 1.16 20.74 17.72
N VAL A 600 0.34 21.28 18.62
CA VAL A 600 -0.69 22.26 18.26
C VAL A 600 -0.08 23.59 17.78
N ARG A 601 1.03 24.05 18.39
CA ARG A 601 1.77 25.23 17.91
C ARG A 601 2.34 25.01 16.52
N ALA A 602 2.98 23.86 16.27
CA ALA A 602 3.54 23.52 14.96
C ALA A 602 2.46 23.44 13.89
N SER A 603 1.34 22.74 14.14
CA SER A 603 0.23 22.67 13.20
C SER A 603 -0.44 24.03 12.98
N SER A 604 -0.51 24.88 14.00
CA SER A 604 -0.96 26.27 13.83
C SER A 604 -0.07 27.03 12.83
N LEU A 605 1.26 26.94 12.97
CA LEU A 605 2.22 27.59 12.08
C LEU A 605 2.14 27.04 10.64
N THR A 606 2.06 25.72 10.49
CA THR A 606 1.89 25.06 9.19
C THR A 606 0.57 25.47 8.53
N THR A 607 -0.53 25.51 9.29
CA THR A 607 -1.82 25.97 8.77
C THR A 607 -1.79 27.45 8.37
N ILE A 608 -1.09 28.31 9.12
CA ILE A 608 -0.86 29.71 8.74
C ILE A 608 -0.10 29.80 7.42
N GLN A 609 0.93 28.97 7.24
CA GLN A 609 1.67 28.90 5.98
C GLN A 609 0.71 28.58 4.82
N LEU A 610 -0.14 27.55 4.95
CA LEU A 610 -1.13 27.17 3.93
C LEU A 610 -2.14 28.29 3.62
N ILE A 611 -2.64 28.98 4.66
CA ILE A 611 -3.53 30.15 4.51
C ILE A 611 -2.84 31.24 3.71
N ILE A 612 -1.58 31.55 4.03
CA ILE A 612 -0.81 32.62 3.40
C ILE A 612 -0.46 32.28 1.96
N ARG A 613 -0.16 31.02 1.62
CA ARG A 613 0.11 30.59 0.22
C ARG A 613 -1.07 30.87 -0.71
N ARG A 614 -2.30 30.86 -0.20
CA ARG A 614 -3.48 31.26 -0.99
C ARG A 614 -3.68 32.77 -1.04
N SER A 615 -3.94 33.30 -2.24
CA SER A 615 -4.09 34.74 -2.46
C SER A 615 -5.25 35.34 -1.68
N SER A 616 -6.40 34.66 -1.64
CA SER A 616 -7.56 35.07 -0.83
C SER A 616 -7.30 34.97 0.67
N GLY A 617 -6.57 33.94 1.12
CA GLY A 617 -6.13 33.81 2.51
C GLY A 617 -5.20 34.95 2.91
N TRP A 618 -4.23 35.28 2.06
CA TRP A 618 -3.35 36.44 2.26
C TRP A 618 -4.09 37.77 2.33
N GLN A 619 -5.03 38.01 1.42
CA GLN A 619 -5.88 39.22 1.47
C GLN A 619 -6.66 39.31 2.78
N TYR A 620 -7.14 38.18 3.30
CA TYR A 620 -7.79 38.13 4.61
C TYR A 620 -6.81 38.51 5.73
N ILE A 621 -5.61 37.92 5.76
CA ILE A 621 -4.57 38.26 6.75
C ILE A 621 -4.29 39.77 6.77
N MET A 622 -4.13 40.39 5.59
CA MET A 622 -3.90 41.83 5.44
C MET A 622 -5.09 42.66 5.93
N SER A 623 -6.31 42.32 5.52
CA SER A 623 -7.51 43.09 5.90
C SER A 623 -7.82 43.05 7.39
N GLN A 624 -7.41 41.99 8.08
CA GLN A 624 -7.57 41.83 9.53
C GLN A 624 -6.34 42.28 10.33
N ASN A 625 -5.32 42.86 9.69
CA ASN A 625 -4.04 43.26 10.31
C ASN A 625 -3.34 42.13 11.09
N LEU A 626 -3.48 40.88 10.64
CA LEU A 626 -2.92 39.71 11.34
C LEU A 626 -1.42 39.55 11.10
N GLN A 627 -0.85 40.19 10.08
CA GLN A 627 0.59 40.15 9.78
C GLN A 627 1.47 40.69 10.90
N GLU A 628 1.01 41.72 11.62
CA GLU A 628 1.73 42.27 12.77
C GLU A 628 1.72 41.27 13.93
N LYS A 629 0.58 40.59 14.14
CA LYS A 629 0.45 39.53 15.14
C LYS A 629 1.40 38.38 14.82
N ILE A 630 1.45 37.90 13.57
CA ILE A 630 2.39 36.86 13.15
C ILE A 630 3.82 37.33 13.43
N SER A 631 4.20 38.50 12.92
CA SER A 631 5.56 39.04 13.03
C SER A 631 6.02 39.18 14.49
N SER A 632 5.12 39.58 15.40
CA SER A 632 5.43 39.68 16.84
C SER A 632 5.60 38.34 17.56
N GLN A 633 5.07 37.22 17.02
CA GLN A 633 5.13 35.90 17.64
C GLN A 633 6.30 35.03 17.13
N LEU A 634 6.72 35.19 15.88
CA LEU A 634 7.87 34.47 15.30
C LEU A 634 9.15 34.46 16.16
N PRO A 635 9.55 35.56 16.86
CA PRO A 635 10.78 35.59 17.66
C PRO A 635 10.77 34.61 18.84
N PHE A 636 9.58 34.35 19.38
CA PHE A 636 9.41 33.41 20.49
C PHE A 636 9.40 31.98 19.97
N MET A 637 8.72 31.75 18.85
CA MET A 637 8.55 30.41 18.28
C MET A 637 9.83 29.85 17.66
N ILE A 638 10.73 30.70 17.14
CA ILE A 638 12.04 30.25 16.64
C ILE A 638 12.96 29.74 17.76
N ARG A 639 12.64 30.10 19.02
CA ARG A 639 13.35 29.68 20.24
C ARG A 639 12.56 28.63 21.02
N ASP A 640 11.55 28.01 20.40
CA ASP A 640 10.76 26.95 21.02
C ASP A 640 11.66 25.79 21.43
N THR A 641 11.24 25.03 22.46
CA THR A 641 11.97 23.87 22.95
C THR A 641 11.94 22.72 21.94
N GLU A 642 10.84 22.60 21.19
CA GLU A 642 10.65 21.51 20.24
C GLU A 642 11.15 21.84 18.84
N ALA A 643 11.94 20.93 18.26
CA ALA A 643 12.56 21.12 16.95
C ALA A 643 11.55 21.29 15.81
N PHE A 644 10.47 20.51 15.82
CA PHE A 644 9.43 20.58 14.79
C PHE A 644 8.65 21.91 14.82
N VAL A 645 8.54 22.58 15.98
CA VAL A 645 7.99 23.95 16.06
C VAL A 645 8.97 24.92 15.41
N ARG A 646 10.26 24.87 15.79
CA ARG A 646 11.30 25.73 15.19
C ARG A 646 11.36 25.57 13.67
N ARG A 647 11.26 24.33 13.18
CA ARG A 647 11.15 24.01 11.74
C ARG A 647 9.92 24.68 11.11
N ALA A 648 8.73 24.51 11.68
CA ALA A 648 7.50 25.11 11.14
C ALA A 648 7.56 26.65 11.08
N VAL A 649 8.20 27.30 12.05
CA VAL A 649 8.46 28.75 12.03
C VAL A 649 9.36 29.15 10.86
N MET A 650 10.45 28.42 10.66
CA MET A 650 11.39 28.67 9.57
C MET A 650 10.72 28.51 8.21
N GLU A 651 9.95 27.44 8.03
CA GLU A 651 9.18 27.20 6.82
C GLU A 651 8.12 28.29 6.58
N LEU A 652 7.48 28.82 7.64
CA LEU A 652 6.56 29.96 7.53
C LEU A 652 7.29 31.25 7.13
N MET A 653 8.45 31.53 7.71
CA MET A 653 9.27 32.70 7.37
C MET A 653 9.76 32.65 5.92
N ILE A 654 10.23 31.47 5.47
CA ILE A 654 10.58 31.21 4.08
C ILE A 654 9.40 31.56 3.17
N CYS A 655 8.21 31.01 3.45
CA CYS A 655 7.00 31.25 2.67
C CYS A 655 6.62 32.73 2.59
N LEU A 656 6.72 33.48 3.71
CA LEU A 656 6.44 34.91 3.75
C LEU A 656 7.37 35.72 2.86
N ILE A 657 8.65 35.36 2.81
CA ILE A 657 9.64 36.06 1.98
C ILE A 657 9.47 35.66 0.50
N SER A 658 9.47 34.37 0.20
CA SER A 658 9.52 33.86 -1.17
C SER A 658 8.21 34.02 -1.94
N GLU A 659 7.05 33.90 -1.28
CA GLU A 659 5.74 33.89 -1.97
C GLU A 659 4.93 35.19 -1.80
N ARG A 660 5.29 36.02 -0.80
CA ARG A 660 4.55 37.24 -0.47
C ARG A 660 5.38 38.52 -0.44
N GLU A 661 6.68 38.42 -0.76
CA GLU A 661 7.61 39.55 -0.74
C GLU A 661 7.60 40.31 0.62
N CYS A 662 7.24 39.63 1.71
CA CYS A 662 7.12 40.22 3.04
C CYS A 662 8.47 40.32 3.77
N GLY A 663 9.59 40.14 3.07
CA GLY A 663 10.91 40.34 3.65
C GLY A 663 11.10 41.76 4.15
N SER A 664 10.45 42.77 3.55
CA SER A 664 10.43 44.13 4.10
C SER A 664 9.80 44.28 5.48
N ILE A 665 8.79 43.46 5.79
CA ILE A 665 8.10 43.46 7.08
C ILE A 665 8.88 42.62 8.09
N LEU A 666 9.41 41.46 7.67
CA LEU A 666 10.13 40.54 8.55
C LEU A 666 11.57 40.99 8.84
N LEU A 667 12.24 41.59 7.87
CA LEU A 667 13.65 41.99 7.87
C LEU A 667 13.77 43.52 7.92
N ALA A 668 12.97 44.17 8.77
CA ALA A 668 13.11 45.59 9.04
C ALA A 668 14.11 45.83 10.18
N ASP A 669 14.66 47.06 10.25
CA ASP A 669 15.66 47.41 11.28
C ASP A 669 15.18 47.17 12.73
N HIS A 670 13.89 47.35 13.00
CA HIS A 670 13.29 47.08 14.31
C HIS A 670 13.19 45.58 14.64
N ASN A 671 13.34 44.70 13.65
CA ASN A 671 13.28 43.24 13.78
C ASN A 671 14.68 42.58 13.87
N LYS A 672 15.76 43.37 13.99
CA LYS A 672 17.12 42.86 14.26
C LYS A 672 17.19 42.02 15.54
N GLU A 673 16.32 42.27 16.52
CA GLU A 673 16.25 41.45 17.73
C GLU A 673 15.63 40.05 17.48
N ILE A 674 14.81 39.94 16.43
CA ILE A 674 14.12 38.72 16.00
C ILE A 674 15.09 37.81 15.26
N MET A 675 15.71 38.34 14.19
CA MET A 675 16.71 37.64 13.39
C MET A 675 18.05 38.38 13.44
N ASN A 676 19.04 37.73 14.05
CA ASN A 676 20.41 38.22 14.15
C ASN A 676 21.39 37.04 14.02
N PRO A 677 22.70 37.31 13.86
CA PRO A 677 23.73 36.28 13.82
C PRO A 677 23.62 35.21 14.90
N LEU A 678 23.37 35.59 16.17
CA LEU A 678 23.35 34.64 17.27
C LEU A 678 22.16 33.67 17.18
N VAL A 679 21.01 34.13 16.67
CA VAL A 679 19.85 33.27 16.42
C VAL A 679 20.13 32.34 15.24
N MET A 680 20.71 32.86 14.16
CA MET A 680 21.04 32.07 12.98
C MET A 680 22.10 31.01 13.28
N ASP A 681 23.14 31.35 14.05
CA ASP A 681 24.17 30.42 14.50
C ASP A 681 23.53 29.25 15.28
N LYS A 682 22.56 29.53 16.16
CA LYS A 682 21.84 28.49 16.91
C LYS A 682 20.97 27.60 16.02
N ILE A 683 20.35 28.14 14.97
CA ILE A 683 19.54 27.37 14.02
C ILE A 683 20.44 26.46 13.18
N MET A 684 21.61 26.96 12.78
CA MET A 684 22.60 26.22 11.99
C MET A 684 23.40 25.21 12.84
N ASP A 685 23.29 25.28 14.17
CA ASP A 685 23.86 24.33 15.14
C ASP A 685 22.76 23.52 15.87
N ASP A 686 21.52 23.53 15.34
CA ASP A 686 20.40 22.82 15.95
C ASP A 686 20.66 21.31 15.93
N PRO A 687 20.36 20.54 16.99
CA PRO A 687 20.51 19.09 16.99
C PRO A 687 19.68 18.41 15.89
N ASP A 688 18.52 18.97 15.55
CA ASP A 688 17.65 18.44 14.50
C ASP A 688 18.12 18.92 13.11
N PHE A 689 18.46 17.98 12.24
CA PHE A 689 18.97 18.29 10.91
C PHE A 689 17.92 18.91 9.98
N TYR A 690 16.61 18.70 10.19
CA TYR A 690 15.57 19.39 9.43
C TYR A 690 15.49 20.88 9.79
N VAL A 691 15.78 21.25 11.04
CA VAL A 691 15.90 22.66 11.43
C VAL A 691 17.09 23.30 10.73
N ARG A 692 18.24 22.61 10.66
CA ARG A 692 19.44 23.10 9.94
C ARG A 692 19.18 23.24 8.43
N ILE A 693 18.49 22.28 7.81
CA ILE A 693 18.03 22.36 6.41
C ILE A 693 17.17 23.61 6.19
N ALA A 694 16.16 23.82 7.04
CA ALA A 694 15.30 25.01 6.96
C ALA A 694 16.09 26.31 7.18
N GLY A 695 17.13 26.29 8.02
CA GLY A 695 18.09 27.38 8.18
C GLY A 695 18.84 27.73 6.90
N CYS A 696 19.36 26.71 6.20
CA CYS A 696 20.04 26.89 4.91
C CYS A 696 19.10 27.50 3.86
N GLN A 697 17.89 26.95 3.75
CA GLN A 697 16.86 27.43 2.81
C GLN A 697 16.42 28.86 3.12
N PHE A 698 16.30 29.23 4.40
CA PHE A 698 15.99 30.60 4.79
C PHE A 698 17.07 31.57 4.35
N LEU A 699 18.36 31.26 4.56
CA LEU A 699 19.47 32.10 4.10
C LEU A 699 19.48 32.27 2.58
N GLU A 700 19.18 31.21 1.82
CA GLU A 700 19.02 31.28 0.37
C GLU A 700 17.90 32.23 -0.04
N VAL A 701 16.74 32.12 0.58
CA VAL A 701 15.58 32.96 0.25
C VAL A 701 15.84 34.43 0.62
N VAL A 702 16.52 34.69 1.74
CA VAL A 702 16.98 36.04 2.12
C VAL A 702 17.94 36.60 1.07
N TRP A 703 18.89 35.80 0.57
CA TRP A 703 19.80 36.21 -0.50
C TRP A 703 19.04 36.69 -1.73
N PHE A 704 18.17 35.84 -2.28
CA PHE A 704 17.43 36.17 -3.50
C PHE A 704 16.50 37.37 -3.31
N HIS A 705 15.88 37.51 -2.14
CA HIS A 705 15.04 38.66 -1.84
C HIS A 705 15.83 39.98 -1.83
N CYS A 706 16.97 40.01 -1.13
CA CYS A 706 17.85 41.19 -1.12
C CYS A 706 18.34 41.56 -2.53
N GLU A 707 18.65 40.57 -3.37
CA GLU A 707 19.09 40.81 -4.74
C GLU A 707 17.97 41.32 -5.65
N GLN A 708 16.75 40.81 -5.50
CA GLN A 708 15.59 41.30 -6.24
C GLN A 708 15.25 42.74 -5.87
N ASP A 709 15.27 43.09 -4.59
CA ASP A 709 15.01 44.46 -4.15
C ASP A 709 16.07 45.42 -4.65
N ARG A 710 17.34 45.02 -4.66
CA ARG A 710 18.43 45.81 -5.25
C ARG A 710 18.19 46.12 -6.74
N ILE A 711 17.75 45.13 -7.51
CA ILE A 711 17.41 45.32 -8.93
C ILE A 711 16.22 46.27 -9.10
N LYS A 712 15.16 46.11 -8.27
CA LYS A 712 13.97 46.98 -8.30
C LYS A 712 14.31 48.43 -7.93
N SER A 713 15.10 48.64 -6.87
CA SER A 713 15.51 49.98 -6.39
C SER A 713 16.52 50.68 -7.30
N GLY A 714 17.25 49.95 -8.17
CA GLY A 714 18.16 50.53 -9.15
C GLY A 714 17.50 51.42 -10.22
N ASN A 715 16.16 51.37 -10.34
CA ASN A 715 15.39 52.09 -11.37
C ASN A 715 14.52 53.25 -10.83
N GLN A 716 14.45 53.50 -9.52
CA GLN A 716 13.71 54.64 -8.95
C GLN A 716 14.51 55.32 -7.83
N ILE A 717 14.62 56.65 -7.95
CA ILE A 717 15.25 57.51 -6.95
C ILE A 717 14.43 57.43 -5.65
N PHE A 718 15.06 56.84 -4.63
CA PHE A 718 14.68 56.80 -3.21
C PHE A 718 13.28 56.25 -2.86
N SER A 719 13.24 54.95 -2.51
CA SER A 719 12.34 54.45 -1.46
C SER A 719 13.19 53.83 -0.34
N GLU A 720 12.90 54.21 0.88
CA GLU A 720 13.84 54.34 2.00
C GLU A 720 13.97 53.11 2.92
N ILE A 721 13.68 51.86 2.52
CA ILE A 721 13.29 50.85 3.55
C ILE A 721 14.12 49.55 3.71
N LEU A 722 15.07 49.13 2.86
CA LEU A 722 15.73 47.82 3.09
C LEU A 722 17.25 47.68 2.94
N LEU A 723 17.96 48.77 2.68
CA LEU A 723 19.41 48.76 2.81
C LEU A 723 19.77 49.12 4.26
N LEU A 724 20.34 48.16 4.99
CA LEU A 724 21.01 48.37 6.27
C LEU A 724 22.20 49.29 6.05
N GLU A 725 21.94 50.60 6.01
CA GLU A 725 22.87 51.60 5.49
C GLU A 725 23.26 51.28 4.02
N ARG A 726 23.86 52.22 3.28
CA ARG A 726 24.05 52.11 1.81
C ARG A 726 24.92 50.94 1.31
N ASP A 727 25.36 50.05 2.20
CA ASP A 727 26.57 49.24 2.04
C ASP A 727 26.48 47.81 2.64
N SER A 728 25.32 47.36 3.14
CA SER A 728 25.15 45.97 3.65
C SER A 728 23.78 45.33 3.35
N SER A 729 23.77 44.00 3.17
CA SER A 729 22.57 43.18 2.92
C SER A 729 22.27 42.30 4.15
N TRP A 730 20.99 41.99 4.38
CA TRP A 730 20.55 41.10 5.47
C TRP A 730 21.23 39.73 5.44
N PHE A 731 21.51 39.20 4.24
CA PHE A 731 22.23 37.94 4.10
C PHE A 731 23.61 38.00 4.77
N TYR A 732 24.38 39.05 4.51
CA TYR A 732 25.71 39.23 5.14
C TYR A 732 25.61 39.63 6.60
N MET A 733 24.60 40.41 6.97
CA MET A 733 24.35 40.77 8.37
C MET A 733 24.11 39.52 9.22
N LEU A 734 23.43 38.49 8.67
CA LEU A 734 23.16 37.22 9.33
C LEU A 734 24.32 36.21 9.22
N ASN A 735 25.49 36.61 8.73
CA ASN A 735 26.62 35.71 8.41
C ASN A 735 26.27 34.58 7.42
N GLY A 736 25.31 34.81 6.51
CA GLY A 736 24.85 33.78 5.58
C GLY A 736 25.97 33.19 4.72
N ASP A 737 26.94 34.01 4.30
CA ASP A 737 28.11 33.56 3.52
C ASP A 737 29.01 32.60 4.30
N LYS A 738 29.14 32.78 5.61
CA LYS A 738 29.95 31.92 6.47
C LYS A 738 29.20 30.65 6.84
N LEU A 739 27.93 30.77 7.18
CA LEU A 739 27.09 29.67 7.65
C LEU A 739 26.79 28.66 6.54
N LEU A 740 26.48 29.12 5.32
CA LEU A 740 26.30 28.21 4.18
C LEU A 740 27.60 27.49 3.82
N MET A 741 28.76 28.16 3.96
CA MET A 741 30.05 27.51 3.73
C MET A 741 30.41 26.52 4.85
N ALA A 742 30.05 26.79 6.10
CA ALA A 742 30.24 25.85 7.21
C ALA A 742 29.36 24.59 7.04
N ALA A 743 28.14 24.74 6.53
CA ALA A 743 27.22 23.63 6.28
C ALA A 743 27.70 22.63 5.19
N VAL A 744 28.74 22.98 4.40
CA VAL A 744 29.42 22.04 3.49
C VAL A 744 30.01 20.86 4.25
N ASP A 745 30.50 21.09 5.46
CA ASP A 745 31.12 20.08 6.31
C ASP A 745 30.15 19.59 7.42
N ASP A 746 28.84 19.76 7.24
CA ASP A 746 27.83 19.30 8.21
C ASP A 746 27.86 17.77 8.37
N PHE A 747 27.68 17.29 9.60
CA PHE A 747 27.66 15.86 9.90
C PHE A 747 26.52 15.13 9.19
N SER A 748 25.38 15.79 8.97
CA SER A 748 24.24 15.19 8.29
C SER A 748 24.43 15.20 6.78
N ARG A 749 24.28 14.02 6.15
CA ARG A 749 24.29 13.92 4.68
C ARG A 749 23.12 14.69 4.04
N LEU A 750 21.99 14.83 4.74
CA LEU A 750 20.80 15.53 4.22
C LEU A 750 21.01 17.04 4.18
N VAL A 751 21.67 17.61 5.19
CA VAL A 751 22.07 19.03 5.20
C VAL A 751 23.07 19.29 4.07
N ARG A 752 24.09 18.42 3.92
CA ARG A 752 25.08 18.54 2.83
C ARG A 752 24.43 18.40 1.44
N ARG A 753 23.41 17.57 1.29
CA ARG A 753 22.63 17.49 0.04
C ARG A 753 21.95 18.82 -0.27
N GLU A 754 21.25 19.38 0.71
CA GLU A 754 20.58 20.68 0.52
C GLU A 754 21.58 21.79 0.18
N ILE A 755 22.74 21.82 0.86
CA ILE A 755 23.74 22.87 0.64
C ILE A 755 24.38 22.79 -0.75
N ILE A 756 24.58 21.60 -1.30
CA ILE A 756 25.04 21.44 -2.69
C ILE A 756 24.07 22.12 -3.64
N ASP A 757 22.78 21.88 -3.47
CA ASP A 757 21.75 22.41 -4.35
C ASP A 757 21.68 23.94 -4.25
N ILE A 758 21.74 24.50 -3.03
CA ILE A 758 21.79 25.94 -2.78
C ILE A 758 23.04 26.58 -3.40
N LEU A 759 24.23 26.04 -3.11
CA LEU A 759 25.49 26.62 -3.60
C LEU A 759 25.61 26.53 -5.12
N ASN A 760 25.07 25.49 -5.76
CA ASN A 760 25.01 25.42 -7.23
C ASN A 760 24.11 26.51 -7.81
N ARG A 761 22.94 26.78 -7.22
CA ARG A 761 22.04 27.86 -7.67
C ARG A 761 22.69 29.23 -7.50
N LEU A 762 23.34 29.48 -6.36
CA LEU A 762 24.08 30.71 -6.11
C LEU A 762 25.29 30.88 -7.05
N LYS A 763 26.04 29.80 -7.30
CA LYS A 763 27.16 29.80 -8.25
C LYS A 763 26.69 30.19 -9.66
N LEU A 764 25.62 29.57 -10.15
CA LEU A 764 25.02 29.90 -11.45
C LEU A 764 24.56 31.35 -11.50
N TYR A 765 23.98 31.88 -10.42
CA TYR A 765 23.59 33.29 -10.33
C TYR A 765 24.80 34.22 -10.49
N PHE A 766 25.92 33.95 -9.80
CA PHE A 766 27.15 34.72 -9.94
C PHE A 766 27.81 34.57 -11.31
N GLU A 767 27.73 33.38 -11.92
CA GLU A 767 28.23 33.10 -13.27
C GLU A 767 27.48 33.89 -14.35
N ASN A 768 26.17 34.08 -14.17
CA ASN A 768 25.32 34.83 -15.08
C ASN A 768 25.33 36.36 -14.83
N ASN A 769 26.05 36.85 -13.81
CA ASN A 769 26.12 38.28 -13.49
C ASN A 769 27.37 38.92 -14.10
N ASP A 770 27.20 39.63 -15.23
CA ASP A 770 28.29 40.22 -16.03
C ASP A 770 29.28 41.08 -15.21
N LEU A 771 28.77 41.86 -14.26
CA LEU A 771 29.62 42.74 -13.42
C LEU A 771 30.51 41.94 -12.47
N ILE A 772 30.02 40.83 -11.93
CA ILE A 772 30.78 39.96 -11.02
C ILE A 772 31.80 39.16 -11.82
N GLN A 773 31.45 38.69 -13.03
CA GLN A 773 32.38 38.05 -13.96
C GLN A 773 33.51 38.97 -14.41
N GLU A 774 33.19 40.22 -14.75
CA GLU A 774 34.20 41.21 -15.15
C GLU A 774 35.18 41.50 -14.00
N LEU A 775 34.66 41.65 -12.78
CA LEU A 775 35.47 41.83 -11.57
C LEU A 775 36.34 40.62 -11.22
N PHE A 776 35.78 39.41 -11.36
CA PHE A 776 36.50 38.16 -11.09
C PHE A 776 37.63 37.93 -12.12
N SER A 777 37.37 38.27 -13.39
CA SER A 777 38.36 38.22 -14.47
C SER A 777 39.49 39.23 -14.28
N LEU A 778 39.16 40.44 -13.80
CA LEU A 778 40.14 41.47 -13.45
C LEU A 778 41.02 41.07 -12.26
N LEU A 779 40.51 40.28 -11.31
CA LEU A 779 41.30 39.78 -10.17
C LEU A 779 42.22 38.61 -10.53
N LYS A 780 41.84 37.76 -11.49
CA LYS A 780 42.71 36.69 -12.01
C LYS A 780 43.90 37.19 -12.84
N SER A 781 43.90 38.45 -13.29
CA SER A 781 44.88 39.00 -14.26
C SER A 781 46.01 39.87 -13.66
N ASN A 782 46.25 39.78 -12.34
CA ASN A 782 47.37 40.34 -11.52
C ASN A 782 47.21 41.75 -10.85
N ASN A 783 47.73 41.77 -9.61
CA ASN A 783 48.10 42.85 -8.67
C ASN A 783 46.99 43.60 -7.91
N ASN A 784 46.67 43.08 -6.71
CA ASN A 784 46.46 43.71 -5.38
C ASN A 784 45.96 45.16 -5.18
N ASN A 785 45.53 45.89 -6.21
CA ASN A 785 44.90 47.19 -6.05
C ASN A 785 43.42 47.06 -6.37
N ILE A 786 42.66 46.54 -5.40
CA ILE A 786 41.22 46.82 -5.35
C ILE A 786 41.12 48.35 -5.26
N PRO A 787 40.45 49.06 -6.20
CA PRO A 787 40.25 50.48 -6.05
C PRO A 787 39.48 50.72 -4.74
N GLU A 788 40.03 51.49 -3.81
CA GLU A 788 39.46 51.84 -2.48
C GLU A 788 38.08 52.54 -2.54
N LYS A 789 37.45 52.63 -3.72
CA LYS A 789 36.16 53.27 -3.98
C LYS A 789 35.15 52.32 -4.63
N LYS A 790 35.08 51.05 -4.20
CA LYS A 790 33.98 50.14 -4.57
C LYS A 790 33.08 49.90 -3.35
N PRO A 791 31.75 49.82 -3.53
CA PRO A 791 30.82 49.60 -2.42
C PRO A 791 31.19 48.31 -1.69
N SER A 792 31.23 48.34 -0.36
CA SER A 792 31.68 47.23 0.51
C SER A 792 30.96 45.91 0.19
N LEU A 793 29.69 45.99 -0.22
CA LEU A 793 28.86 44.84 -0.55
C LEU A 793 29.36 44.05 -1.77
N MET A 794 29.83 44.74 -2.83
CA MET A 794 30.30 44.05 -4.06
C MET A 794 31.58 43.26 -3.79
N LYS A 795 32.40 43.73 -2.84
CA LYS A 795 33.56 42.98 -2.34
C LYS A 795 33.11 41.71 -1.61
N SER A 796 32.10 41.79 -0.76
CA SER A 796 31.53 40.61 -0.07
C SER A 796 30.95 39.56 -1.03
N HIS A 797 30.29 39.99 -2.12
CA HIS A 797 29.79 39.08 -3.17
C HIS A 797 30.92 38.29 -3.83
N LEU A 798 31.98 39.00 -4.17
CA LEU A 798 33.14 38.44 -4.83
C LEU A 798 33.93 37.50 -3.93
N GLU A 799 34.12 37.84 -2.66
CA GLU A 799 34.73 36.97 -1.66
C GLU A 799 33.91 35.70 -1.44
N PHE A 800 32.58 35.82 -1.38
CA PHE A 800 31.70 34.67 -1.24
C PHE A 800 31.74 33.77 -2.48
N TYR A 801 31.66 34.34 -3.69
CA TYR A 801 31.78 33.58 -4.94
C TYR A 801 33.13 32.86 -5.04
N GLN A 802 34.23 33.50 -4.64
CA GLN A 802 35.55 32.85 -4.57
C GLN A 802 35.53 31.62 -3.65
N LYS A 803 34.91 31.71 -2.46
CA LYS A 803 34.78 30.57 -1.54
C LYS A 803 33.96 29.44 -2.18
N ILE A 804 32.85 29.75 -2.87
CA ILE A 804 32.04 28.74 -3.58
C ILE A 804 32.85 28.06 -4.68
N CYS A 805 33.65 28.80 -5.44
CA CYS A 805 34.52 28.22 -6.48
C CYS A 805 35.61 27.28 -5.94
N LEU A 806 35.96 27.40 -4.65
CA LEU A 806 36.93 26.51 -3.99
C LEU A 806 36.30 25.22 -3.45
N VAL A 807 34.96 25.12 -3.45
CA VAL A 807 34.26 23.90 -3.04
C VAL A 807 34.44 22.82 -4.10
N ASP A 808 34.97 21.67 -3.67
CA ASP A 808 35.02 20.46 -4.49
C ASP A 808 33.64 19.79 -4.48
N PHE A 809 32.79 20.20 -5.43
CA PHE A 809 31.43 19.68 -5.56
C PHE A 809 31.39 18.19 -5.89
N ASP A 810 32.39 17.65 -6.59
CA ASP A 810 32.41 16.23 -6.94
C ASP A 810 32.71 15.38 -5.70
N ARG A 811 33.70 15.80 -4.90
CA ARG A 811 33.95 15.21 -3.58
C ARG A 811 32.74 15.34 -2.68
N LEU A 812 32.14 16.53 -2.56
CA LEU A 812 30.98 16.75 -1.70
C LEU A 812 29.76 15.89 -2.11
N LYS A 813 29.50 15.74 -3.41
CA LYS A 813 28.46 14.84 -3.93
C LYS A 813 28.71 13.38 -3.56
N SER A 814 29.96 12.91 -3.63
CA SER A 814 30.30 11.55 -3.22
C SER A 814 29.97 11.28 -1.75
N THR A 815 30.04 12.30 -0.90
CA THR A 815 29.80 12.16 0.53
C THR A 815 28.32 12.05 0.95
N ILE A 816 27.39 12.13 -0.01
CA ILE A 816 25.93 11.97 0.20
C ILE A 816 25.47 10.51 -0.03
N ASP A 817 26.33 9.69 -0.65
CA ASP A 817 25.98 8.32 -1.04
C ASP A 817 25.64 7.42 0.17
N VAL A 818 24.78 6.43 -0.05
CA VAL A 818 24.19 5.54 0.97
C VAL A 818 25.27 4.74 1.70
N GLU A 819 26.39 4.43 1.03
CA GLU A 819 27.53 3.73 1.64
C GLU A 819 28.16 4.47 2.82
N HIS A 820 27.92 5.78 2.97
CA HIS A 820 28.40 6.58 4.10
C HIS A 820 27.46 6.59 5.33
N LEU A 821 26.31 5.89 5.30
CA LEU A 821 25.41 5.77 6.46
C LEU A 821 26.11 5.23 7.71
N TYR A 822 27.01 4.25 7.54
CA TYR A 822 27.74 3.65 8.65
C TYR A 822 28.70 4.64 9.32
N LYS A 823 29.22 5.61 8.58
CA LYS A 823 30.10 6.66 9.11
C LYS A 823 29.30 7.70 9.88
N GLU A 824 28.13 8.08 9.38
CA GLU A 824 27.17 8.98 10.07
C GLU A 824 26.66 8.35 11.37
N ALA A 825 26.33 7.05 11.36
CA ALA A 825 25.92 6.31 12.55
C ALA A 825 27.03 6.20 13.61
N LEU A 826 28.31 6.15 13.22
CA LEU A 826 29.44 6.06 14.15
C LEU A 826 29.88 7.43 14.69
N GLU A 827 29.74 8.51 13.91
CA GLU A 827 30.14 9.87 14.30
C GLU A 827 29.05 10.61 15.11
N THR A 828 27.79 10.18 15.02
CA THR A 828 26.66 10.74 15.83
C THR A 828 26.53 10.11 17.23
N VAL A 829 27.24 9.01 17.54
CA VAL A 829 27.28 8.46 18.90
C VAL A 829 28.14 9.36 19.79
N ASN A 830 27.49 10.23 20.53
CA ASN A 830 28.13 10.99 21.59
C ASN A 830 28.67 10.01 22.65
N SER A 831 29.93 10.12 23.06
CA SER A 831 30.54 9.22 24.06
C SER A 831 29.85 9.25 25.43
N SER A 832 28.96 10.23 25.67
CA SER A 832 28.07 10.27 26.83
C SER A 832 26.86 9.33 26.74
N MET A 833 26.41 8.97 25.53
CA MET A 833 25.34 7.99 25.31
C MET A 833 25.79 6.53 25.51
N MET A 834 27.11 6.27 25.52
CA MET A 834 27.66 4.95 25.80
C MET A 834 28.01 4.70 27.28
N VAL A 835 27.81 5.70 28.16
CA VAL A 835 28.21 5.62 29.59
C VAL A 835 27.03 5.76 30.56
N ALA A 836 25.81 5.99 30.08
CA ALA A 836 24.60 5.83 30.88
C ALA A 836 23.86 4.56 30.40
N ASP A 837 23.50 3.72 31.36
CA ASP A 837 22.73 2.47 31.22
C ASP A 837 23.50 1.22 30.74
N ILE A 838 24.57 0.90 31.47
CA ILE A 838 24.80 -0.49 31.85
C ILE A 838 24.26 -0.62 33.28
N VAL A 839 23.27 -1.51 33.43
CA VAL A 839 22.54 -1.91 34.65
C VAL A 839 21.24 -1.14 34.94
N GLU A 840 20.15 -1.58 34.31
CA GLU A 840 18.96 -2.12 35.01
C GLU A 840 18.12 -2.94 34.01
N GLU A 841 17.75 -4.16 34.40
CA GLU A 841 16.99 -5.12 33.59
C GLU A 841 15.56 -4.60 33.33
N GLY A 842 15.20 -4.47 32.06
CA GLY A 842 13.80 -4.35 31.61
C GLY A 842 13.42 -3.01 30.98
N ASN A 843 13.84 -2.78 29.73
CA ASN A 843 13.10 -1.99 28.75
C ASN A 843 13.72 -2.18 27.35
N GLU A 844 13.07 -2.98 26.51
CA GLU A 844 13.35 -3.07 25.08
C GLU A 844 12.73 -1.85 24.37
N TYR A 845 13.54 -0.82 24.14
CA TYR A 845 13.27 0.16 23.09
C TYR A 845 14.52 0.25 22.22
N ASN A 846 14.56 -0.58 21.18
CA ASN A 846 15.58 -0.52 20.14
C ASN A 846 15.42 0.79 19.36
N ALA A 847 16.38 1.70 19.52
CA ALA A 847 16.50 2.96 18.77
C ALA A 847 16.87 2.77 17.29
N LEU A 848 16.71 1.56 16.75
CA LEU A 848 17.02 1.22 15.35
C LEU A 848 15.78 1.19 14.43
N ASP A 849 14.57 1.37 14.96
CA ASP A 849 13.33 1.38 14.16
C ASP A 849 13.03 2.73 13.45
N CYS A 850 13.93 3.72 13.53
CA CYS A 850 13.76 5.01 12.84
C CYS A 850 14.41 5.09 11.45
N TYR A 851 14.84 3.97 10.86
CA TYR A 851 15.50 3.95 9.55
C TYR A 851 14.90 2.94 8.56
N PHE A 852 13.56 2.97 8.39
CA PHE A 852 12.86 2.40 7.24
C PHE A 852 11.83 3.36 6.66
#